data_AF-A0A0F9SYZ0-F1
#
_entry.id   AF-A0A0F9SYZ0-F1
#
_cell.length_a   1.000
_cell.length_b   1.000
_cell.length_c   1.000
_cell.angle_alpha   90.00
_cell.angle_beta   90.00
_cell.angle_gamma   90.00
#
_symmetry.space_group_name_H-M   'P 1'
#
loop_
_entity.id
_entity.type
_entity.pdbx_description
1 polymer ?
#
loop_
_entity_poly.entity_id
_entity_poly.type
_entity_poly.pdbx_seq_one_letter_code
_entity_poly.pdbx_strand_id
1 'polypeptide(L)'
;MAKRLLPGVEYPKVNQDGGLQITEDIVVQDYIKYFGDRTLLTGGAITDNGDGTIAVASGTAWAKVTDSDIAIGKFFDFSANNSVSLTDLTTNYIYLDYNDGTPQMVVATSLLTHGFKQDHILVGTAFRDDTISHFHHVDTVGIGRMGRVDMHHREEEAVHRVEGMVTSSVGTRNLNITAGVLYEGISRHDTSPFTTPNSGTADGTGTNKLIDSGASFVLTDVGKTVHNTTDDTYAEVTARDSGTQLTLSANIFISGESYDLDSFTYWYTTDSGSTWTEVRGTTAISNTQYNNITVGLANLTANRYGVHWVYMEADGEHFHVLYGQGNYKVNESEEATPPSISPNIVTQYCALIAKIIVQKDTDTLIIMYPWTTVFTSSFATDHNSLANLTTGDVHTQYVKHALATAANDFLVASGSGTYVKKTLAETLALISPLTTRGDIMFMNATVNTRLAKGNDNTILAMGTDDPEWKTPATILADLSGQAGAAFAWNSQNLTSVGTLNAHTIPGGTDTFAMLAATQELDNKTLDSSVAKGTWTASGTWTVPAMRFSANIDANLFQITNSGRIGIGVVAPAVALDVLGTGFNSSSQYFTRQSDNSSAPALLLRKSRGADTAVEDEDYCGSYAGYFLNDGTPKTWEHAALIDVIIEDASDGAETGRMEIRIRDAGATNVAFKFMSDGEFWADTNVLVDEFVQVTEMTAPGAGAANTARMYADVNGVLTTANMVFQDGTVDTFATEATPLDSPILVQPSGTVVIRKMVKPHPGLIQFVEEFPDGKQFVMRSFEYHDAAKIAANAGCDSPLPAGWEVTTLQQRVDKQLDILDTRIGKLLKSKAGVEKQLAQTTEDEGKLLSEKQVIQIGEEIAELENKKQLELRRLSNGT
;
A
#
# COMPACT_ATOMS: atom_id res chain seq x y z
N MET A 1 -55.58 -10.54 -30.31
CA MET A 1 -54.90 -10.98 -31.54
C MET A 1 -54.94 -12.49 -31.60
N ALA A 2 -55.57 -13.05 -32.63
CA ALA A 2 -55.73 -14.49 -32.81
C ALA A 2 -54.48 -15.10 -33.48
N LYS A 3 -53.91 -16.16 -32.89
CA LYS A 3 -53.04 -17.13 -33.59
C LYS A 3 -53.22 -18.53 -32.99
N ARG A 4 -54.11 -19.29 -33.63
CA ARG A 4 -53.96 -20.67 -34.11
C ARG A 4 -53.12 -21.62 -33.22
N LEU A 5 -53.79 -22.37 -32.34
CA LEU A 5 -53.29 -23.63 -31.76
C LEU A 5 -53.59 -24.81 -32.70
N LEU A 6 -52.76 -25.86 -32.62
CA LEU A 6 -52.87 -27.11 -33.37
C LEU A 6 -54.22 -27.82 -33.10
N PRO A 7 -54.80 -28.56 -34.06
CA PRO A 7 -56.05 -29.30 -33.84
C PRO A 7 -55.85 -30.39 -32.78
N GLY A 8 -56.62 -30.33 -31.69
CA GLY A 8 -56.64 -31.36 -30.64
C GLY A 8 -56.21 -30.91 -29.24
N VAL A 9 -55.81 -29.64 -29.04
CA VAL A 9 -55.39 -29.13 -27.73
C VAL A 9 -56.45 -28.16 -27.19
N GLU A 10 -57.10 -28.52 -26.08
CA GLU A 10 -58.04 -27.63 -25.37
C GLU A 10 -57.28 -26.43 -24.77
N TYR A 11 -57.89 -25.24 -24.77
CA TYR A 11 -57.32 -24.07 -24.11
C TYR A 11 -57.18 -24.35 -22.60
N PRO A 12 -56.11 -23.86 -21.94
CA PRO A 12 -56.08 -23.80 -20.48
C PRO A 12 -57.31 -23.03 -20.02
N LYS A 13 -58.16 -23.68 -19.21
CA LYS A 13 -59.32 -23.01 -18.62
C LYS A 13 -58.80 -21.88 -17.74
N VAL A 14 -59.52 -20.77 -17.66
CA VAL A 14 -59.12 -19.60 -16.87
C VAL A 14 -60.16 -19.45 -15.77
N ASN A 15 -59.70 -19.30 -14.52
CA ASN A 15 -60.52 -19.01 -13.36
C ASN A 15 -61.27 -17.66 -13.55
N GLN A 16 -62.35 -17.44 -12.79
CA GLN A 16 -63.17 -16.23 -12.90
C GLN A 16 -62.43 -14.91 -12.60
N ASP A 17 -61.26 -15.00 -11.98
CA ASP A 17 -60.34 -13.90 -11.67
C ASP A 17 -59.27 -13.66 -12.76
N GLY A 18 -59.27 -14.43 -13.84
CA GLY A 18 -58.28 -14.34 -14.91
C GLY A 18 -57.02 -15.17 -14.67
N GLY A 19 -56.95 -15.97 -13.60
CA GLY A 19 -55.85 -16.90 -13.33
C GLY A 19 -55.94 -18.19 -14.16
N LEU A 20 -54.80 -18.78 -14.54
CA LEU A 20 -54.75 -20.05 -15.27
C LEU A 20 -55.28 -21.20 -14.38
N GLN A 21 -56.31 -21.92 -14.84
CA GLN A 21 -56.88 -23.09 -14.16
C GLN A 21 -56.02 -24.31 -14.50
N ILE A 22 -55.12 -24.65 -13.59
CA ILE A 22 -54.31 -25.86 -13.66
C ILE A 22 -55.24 -27.05 -13.42
N THR A 23 -55.52 -27.84 -14.46
CA THR A 23 -56.32 -29.07 -14.37
C THR A 23 -55.44 -30.22 -13.87
N GLU A 24 -56.07 -31.26 -13.32
CA GLU A 24 -55.40 -32.40 -12.66
C GLU A 24 -54.34 -33.13 -13.52
N ASP A 25 -54.30 -32.89 -14.84
CA ASP A 25 -53.34 -33.50 -15.77
C ASP A 25 -52.02 -32.72 -15.95
N ILE A 26 -51.91 -31.48 -15.46
CA ILE A 26 -50.60 -30.82 -15.27
C ILE A 26 -50.53 -30.45 -13.80
N VAL A 27 -50.12 -31.41 -12.98
CA VAL A 27 -50.05 -31.18 -11.54
C VAL A 27 -48.95 -30.13 -11.28
N VAL A 28 -49.08 -29.26 -10.28
CA VAL A 28 -47.95 -28.44 -9.78
C VAL A 28 -46.69 -29.29 -9.56
N GLN A 29 -46.88 -30.59 -9.28
CA GLN A 29 -45.86 -31.62 -9.28
C GLN A 29 -45.06 -31.73 -10.59
N ASP A 30 -45.68 -31.67 -11.77
CA ASP A 30 -44.96 -31.70 -13.06
C ASP A 30 -44.11 -30.44 -13.27
N TYR A 31 -44.56 -29.28 -12.80
CA TYR A 31 -43.73 -28.08 -12.78
C TYR A 31 -42.54 -28.25 -11.81
N ILE A 32 -42.76 -28.80 -10.61
CA ILE A 32 -41.71 -29.09 -9.62
C ILE A 32 -40.71 -30.15 -10.14
N LYS A 33 -41.12 -31.06 -11.03
CA LYS A 33 -40.21 -32.03 -11.67
C LYS A 33 -39.16 -31.37 -12.55
N TYR A 34 -39.48 -30.29 -13.27
CA TYR A 34 -38.53 -29.73 -14.24
C TYR A 34 -37.82 -28.46 -13.75
N PHE A 35 -38.34 -27.77 -12.74
CA PHE A 35 -37.87 -26.42 -12.37
C PHE A 35 -37.35 -26.26 -10.94
N GLY A 36 -37.29 -27.35 -10.15
CA GLY A 36 -36.69 -27.29 -8.82
C GLY A 36 -35.20 -27.65 -8.85
N ASP A 37 -34.38 -26.85 -8.16
CA ASP A 37 -32.96 -27.11 -7.93
C ASP A 37 -32.72 -27.55 -6.48
N ARG A 38 -31.80 -28.51 -6.28
CA ARG A 38 -31.49 -29.11 -4.98
C ARG A 38 -31.00 -28.06 -4.00
N THR A 39 -31.67 -27.93 -2.86
CA THR A 39 -31.56 -26.74 -2.03
C THR A 39 -31.62 -27.07 -0.54
N LEU A 40 -30.65 -26.58 0.23
CA LEU A 40 -30.74 -26.49 1.68
C LEU A 40 -31.47 -25.19 2.04
N LEU A 41 -32.68 -25.29 2.59
CA LEU A 41 -33.53 -24.12 2.87
C LEU A 41 -33.20 -23.49 4.23
N THR A 42 -33.05 -24.32 5.25
CA THR A 42 -32.76 -23.90 6.64
C THR A 42 -31.90 -24.96 7.33
N GLY A 43 -31.17 -24.57 8.37
CA GLY A 43 -30.36 -25.50 9.17
C GLY A 43 -29.03 -25.89 8.51
N GLY A 44 -28.48 -27.05 8.88
CA GLY A 44 -27.22 -27.58 8.32
C GLY A 44 -25.94 -26.90 8.82
N ALA A 45 -26.02 -26.09 9.88
CA ALA A 45 -24.84 -25.49 10.52
C ALA A 45 -23.85 -26.58 10.96
N ILE A 46 -22.57 -26.39 10.62
CA ILE A 46 -21.49 -27.32 10.95
C ILE A 46 -20.73 -26.78 12.15
N THR A 47 -20.44 -27.63 13.13
CA THR A 47 -19.56 -27.32 14.26
C THR A 47 -18.55 -28.44 14.49
N ASP A 48 -17.33 -28.09 14.88
CA ASP A 48 -16.30 -29.05 15.29
C ASP A 48 -16.62 -29.60 16.69
N ASN A 49 -16.59 -30.92 16.86
CA ASN A 49 -16.76 -31.57 18.17
C ASN A 49 -15.44 -31.68 18.96
N GLY A 50 -14.29 -31.40 18.33
CA GLY A 50 -12.98 -31.51 18.95
C GLY A 50 -12.49 -32.95 19.19
N ASP A 51 -13.18 -33.94 18.59
CA ASP A 51 -12.85 -35.37 18.67
C ASP A 51 -12.55 -35.98 17.29
N GLY A 52 -12.35 -35.14 16.27
CA GLY A 52 -12.18 -35.55 14.87
C GLY A 52 -13.50 -35.82 14.12
N THR A 53 -14.65 -35.59 14.75
CA THR A 53 -15.97 -35.58 14.09
C THR A 53 -16.56 -34.18 14.06
N ILE A 54 -17.57 -33.98 13.20
CA ILE A 54 -18.35 -32.73 13.17
C ILE A 54 -19.81 -33.00 13.52
N ALA A 55 -20.48 -32.00 14.06
CA ALA A 55 -21.94 -31.99 14.18
C ALA A 55 -22.57 -31.16 13.06
N VAL A 56 -23.69 -31.62 12.54
CA VAL A 56 -24.51 -30.92 11.54
C VAL A 56 -25.92 -30.73 12.10
N ALA A 57 -26.35 -29.48 12.25
CA ALA A 57 -27.65 -29.13 12.81
C ALA A 57 -28.82 -29.55 11.90
N SER A 58 -29.96 -29.92 12.51
CA SER A 58 -31.20 -30.24 11.79
C SER A 58 -31.67 -29.09 10.90
N GLY A 59 -32.47 -29.40 9.89
CA GLY A 59 -32.97 -28.38 8.96
C GLY A 59 -34.02 -28.90 7.99
N THR A 60 -34.36 -28.03 7.03
CA THR A 60 -35.29 -28.34 5.94
C THR A 60 -34.58 -28.22 4.60
N ALA A 61 -34.86 -29.16 3.70
CA ALA A 61 -34.21 -29.30 2.42
C ALA A 61 -35.20 -29.64 1.30
N TRP A 62 -34.75 -29.48 0.05
CA TRP A 62 -35.45 -29.90 -1.16
C TRP A 62 -34.48 -30.64 -2.08
N ALA A 63 -34.85 -31.84 -2.53
CA ALA A 63 -34.08 -32.62 -3.50
C ALA A 63 -35.02 -33.54 -4.30
N LYS A 64 -34.47 -34.23 -5.31
CA LYS A 64 -35.17 -35.34 -5.97
C LYS A 64 -35.24 -36.54 -5.04
N VAL A 65 -36.31 -37.33 -5.17
CA VAL A 65 -36.46 -38.58 -4.39
C VAL A 65 -35.49 -39.68 -4.81
N THR A 66 -34.95 -39.60 -6.03
CA THR A 66 -33.90 -40.48 -6.56
C THR A 66 -33.00 -39.68 -7.50
N ASP A 67 -31.77 -40.15 -7.73
CA ASP A 67 -30.83 -39.60 -8.72
C ASP A 67 -31.34 -39.72 -10.18
N SER A 68 -32.25 -38.84 -10.59
CA SER A 68 -32.81 -38.80 -11.93
C SER A 68 -33.49 -37.47 -12.23
N ASP A 69 -33.28 -36.93 -13.44
CA ASP A 69 -33.87 -35.65 -13.87
C ASP A 69 -35.42 -35.69 -13.94
N ILE A 70 -36.00 -36.88 -14.13
CA ILE A 70 -37.45 -37.09 -14.20
C ILE A 70 -38.07 -37.41 -12.82
N ALA A 71 -37.27 -37.56 -11.78
CA ALA A 71 -37.75 -37.88 -10.44
C ALA A 71 -38.53 -36.71 -9.83
N ILE A 72 -39.45 -37.06 -8.92
CA ILE A 72 -40.24 -36.10 -8.18
C ILE A 72 -39.34 -35.34 -7.20
N GLY A 73 -39.45 -34.01 -7.17
CA GLY A 73 -38.85 -33.18 -6.12
C GLY A 73 -39.73 -33.14 -4.87
N LYS A 74 -39.12 -33.20 -3.68
CA LYS A 74 -39.82 -33.12 -2.39
C LYS A 74 -39.11 -32.19 -1.40
N PHE A 75 -39.91 -31.47 -0.63
CA PHE A 75 -39.46 -30.87 0.63
C PHE A 75 -39.40 -31.95 1.71
N PHE A 76 -38.36 -31.90 2.53
CA PHE A 76 -38.18 -32.81 3.65
C PHE A 76 -37.39 -32.15 4.78
N ASP A 77 -37.65 -32.62 6.00
CA ASP A 77 -36.85 -32.25 7.18
C ASP A 77 -35.84 -33.35 7.48
N PHE A 78 -34.67 -32.97 7.97
CA PHE A 78 -33.64 -33.89 8.43
C PHE A 78 -33.25 -33.59 9.87
N SER A 79 -32.94 -34.65 10.61
CA SER A 79 -32.54 -34.55 12.01
C SER A 79 -31.07 -34.15 12.13
N ALA A 80 -30.69 -33.54 13.26
CA ALA A 80 -29.30 -33.22 13.55
C ALA A 80 -28.47 -34.50 13.61
N ASN A 81 -27.27 -34.48 13.02
CA ASN A 81 -26.29 -35.55 13.14
C ASN A 81 -25.10 -35.02 13.95
N ASN A 82 -24.96 -35.47 15.19
CA ASN A 82 -23.97 -34.95 16.12
C ASN A 82 -22.59 -35.61 16.00
N SER A 83 -22.40 -36.58 15.09
CA SER A 83 -21.12 -37.29 14.95
C SER A 83 -20.92 -37.79 13.52
N VAL A 84 -20.70 -36.85 12.60
CA VAL A 84 -20.35 -37.16 11.21
C VAL A 84 -18.85 -37.46 11.13
N SER A 85 -18.49 -38.66 10.68
CA SER A 85 -17.10 -39.11 10.57
C SER A 85 -16.39 -38.51 9.34
N LEU A 86 -15.14 -38.10 9.51
CA LEU A 86 -14.31 -37.50 8.45
C LEU A 86 -13.02 -38.30 8.22
N THR A 87 -12.57 -38.34 6.96
CA THR A 87 -11.27 -38.91 6.57
C THR A 87 -10.15 -37.90 6.87
N ASP A 88 -9.04 -38.37 7.45
CA ASP A 88 -7.91 -37.51 7.81
C ASP A 88 -7.14 -36.97 6.60
N LEU A 89 -6.50 -35.82 6.76
CA LEU A 89 -5.52 -35.25 5.83
C LEU A 89 -6.03 -35.17 4.39
N THR A 90 -7.34 -35.00 4.22
CA THR A 90 -7.99 -34.85 2.93
C THR A 90 -9.22 -33.96 3.05
N THR A 91 -9.59 -33.31 1.95
CA THR A 91 -10.87 -32.60 1.87
C THR A 91 -12.02 -33.61 1.91
N ASN A 92 -12.95 -33.39 2.83
CA ASN A 92 -14.19 -34.13 2.97
C ASN A 92 -15.34 -33.26 2.46
N TYR A 93 -16.14 -33.81 1.56
CA TYR A 93 -17.36 -33.19 1.05
C TYR A 93 -18.56 -33.83 1.76
N ILE A 94 -19.34 -33.02 2.49
CA ILE A 94 -20.45 -33.49 3.32
C ILE A 94 -21.76 -33.22 2.59
N TYR A 95 -22.51 -34.29 2.32
CA TYR A 95 -23.76 -34.24 1.61
C TYR A 95 -24.92 -34.69 2.49
N LEU A 96 -26.08 -34.07 2.29
CA LEU A 96 -27.37 -34.55 2.76
C LEU A 96 -28.01 -35.39 1.66
N ASP A 97 -28.22 -36.67 1.94
CA ASP A 97 -28.86 -37.65 1.07
C ASP A 97 -30.33 -37.83 1.50
N TYR A 98 -31.27 -37.75 0.56
CA TYR A 98 -32.70 -37.99 0.84
C TYR A 98 -32.97 -39.43 1.30
N ASN A 99 -32.19 -40.40 0.80
CA ASN A 99 -32.18 -41.81 1.22
C ASN A 99 -33.58 -42.42 1.37
N ASP A 100 -34.34 -42.39 0.27
CA ASP A 100 -35.69 -42.97 0.17
C ASP A 100 -36.65 -42.53 1.30
N GLY A 101 -36.54 -41.27 1.72
CA GLY A 101 -37.39 -40.67 2.75
C GLY A 101 -36.87 -40.82 4.18
N THR A 102 -35.66 -41.34 4.36
CA THR A 102 -34.95 -41.36 5.66
C THR A 102 -33.63 -40.57 5.57
N PRO A 103 -33.68 -39.22 5.57
CA PRO A 103 -32.53 -38.39 5.24
C PRO A 103 -31.32 -38.63 6.14
N GLN A 104 -30.13 -38.65 5.54
CA GLN A 104 -28.86 -38.94 6.24
C GLN A 104 -27.71 -38.05 5.75
N MET A 105 -26.68 -37.92 6.58
CA MET A 105 -25.42 -37.26 6.20
C MET A 105 -24.45 -38.31 5.65
N VAL A 106 -23.90 -38.05 4.47
CA VAL A 106 -22.87 -38.88 3.82
C VAL A 106 -21.64 -38.04 3.49
N VAL A 107 -20.45 -38.67 3.52
CA VAL A 107 -19.17 -37.97 3.32
C VAL A 107 -18.39 -38.65 2.21
N ALA A 108 -17.78 -37.86 1.32
CA ALA A 108 -16.88 -38.33 0.27
C ALA A 108 -15.58 -37.53 0.21
N THR A 109 -14.51 -38.13 -0.31
CA THR A 109 -13.19 -37.47 -0.52
C THR A 109 -13.00 -36.97 -1.96
N SER A 110 -13.97 -37.23 -2.84
CA SER A 110 -14.02 -36.69 -4.20
C SER A 110 -15.35 -35.96 -4.39
N LEU A 111 -15.27 -34.74 -4.93
CA LEU A 111 -16.43 -33.90 -5.24
C LEU A 111 -17.40 -34.62 -6.19
N LEU A 112 -16.88 -35.46 -7.10
CA LEU A 112 -17.68 -36.09 -8.15
C LEU A 112 -18.48 -37.31 -7.67
N THR A 113 -18.19 -37.86 -6.48
CA THR A 113 -18.86 -39.06 -5.97
C THR A 113 -20.38 -38.84 -5.77
N HIS A 114 -20.76 -37.66 -5.27
CA HIS A 114 -22.16 -37.26 -5.10
C HIS A 114 -22.49 -35.92 -5.75
N GLY A 115 -21.49 -35.19 -6.26
CA GLY A 115 -21.67 -33.85 -6.82
C GLY A 115 -22.67 -33.76 -7.96
N PHE A 116 -22.86 -34.81 -8.75
CA PHE A 116 -23.84 -34.83 -9.84
C PHE A 116 -25.17 -35.51 -9.49
N LYS A 117 -25.30 -36.09 -8.29
CA LYS A 117 -26.52 -36.81 -7.91
C LYS A 117 -27.66 -35.87 -7.56
N GLN A 118 -28.85 -36.14 -8.09
CA GLN A 118 -30.00 -35.25 -7.93
C GLN A 118 -30.72 -35.36 -6.57
N ASP A 119 -30.44 -36.42 -5.82
CA ASP A 119 -30.96 -36.71 -4.46
C ASP A 119 -29.99 -36.32 -3.33
N HIS A 120 -28.82 -35.74 -3.67
CA HIS A 120 -27.80 -35.30 -2.72
C HIS A 120 -27.60 -33.78 -2.76
N ILE A 121 -27.51 -33.15 -1.58
CA ILE A 121 -27.27 -31.70 -1.42
C ILE A 121 -25.95 -31.49 -0.70
N LEU A 122 -25.04 -30.69 -1.26
CA LEU A 122 -23.79 -30.33 -0.58
C LEU A 122 -24.10 -29.37 0.59
N VAL A 123 -23.76 -29.77 1.81
CA VAL A 123 -23.96 -28.97 3.03
C VAL A 123 -22.70 -28.18 3.39
N GLY A 124 -21.52 -28.74 3.09
CA GLY A 124 -20.25 -28.12 3.44
C GLY A 124 -19.05 -28.95 3.03
N THR A 125 -17.88 -28.37 3.25
CA THR A 125 -16.59 -29.05 3.11
C THR A 125 -15.82 -28.95 4.42
N ALA A 126 -15.17 -30.03 4.82
CA ALA A 126 -14.32 -30.06 6.02
C ALA A 126 -12.97 -30.69 5.70
N PHE A 127 -11.90 -30.11 6.22
CA PHE A 127 -10.57 -30.70 6.25
C PHE A 127 -10.27 -31.10 7.70
N ARG A 128 -10.04 -32.40 7.93
CA ARG A 128 -9.64 -32.91 9.25
C ARG A 128 -8.13 -33.00 9.33
N ASP A 129 -7.57 -32.43 10.39
CA ASP A 129 -6.19 -32.62 10.82
C ASP A 129 -6.22 -33.19 12.25
N ASP A 130 -6.14 -34.52 12.35
CA ASP A 130 -6.27 -35.25 13.60
C ASP A 130 -7.59 -34.94 14.32
N THR A 131 -7.56 -34.25 15.45
CA THR A 131 -8.76 -33.92 16.25
C THR A 131 -9.45 -32.62 15.85
N ILE A 132 -8.80 -31.79 15.03
CA ILE A 132 -9.30 -30.47 14.64
C ILE A 132 -9.90 -30.54 13.24
N SER A 133 -11.08 -29.93 13.05
CA SER A 133 -11.70 -29.83 11.74
C SER A 133 -11.84 -28.38 11.27
N HIS A 134 -11.31 -28.09 10.09
CA HIS A 134 -11.48 -26.83 9.39
C HIS A 134 -12.64 -26.96 8.41
N PHE A 135 -13.74 -26.26 8.62
CA PHE A 135 -14.93 -26.41 7.80
C PHE A 135 -15.40 -25.09 7.19
N HIS A 136 -15.93 -25.18 5.98
CA HIS A 136 -16.70 -24.13 5.33
C HIS A 136 -18.14 -24.60 5.22
N HIS A 137 -19.04 -23.84 5.81
CA HIS A 137 -20.48 -24.02 5.63
C HIS A 137 -20.91 -23.38 4.32
N VAL A 138 -21.75 -24.06 3.55
CA VAL A 138 -22.33 -23.50 2.32
C VAL A 138 -23.61 -22.77 2.72
N ASP A 139 -23.73 -21.48 2.38
CA ASP A 139 -24.92 -20.67 2.70
C ASP A 139 -26.23 -21.34 2.27
N THR A 140 -27.32 -21.10 3.01
CA THR A 140 -28.68 -21.54 2.65
C THR A 140 -29.13 -20.84 1.36
N VAL A 141 -29.47 -21.62 0.33
CA VAL A 141 -29.56 -21.13 -1.05
C VAL A 141 -31.02 -20.91 -1.48
N GLY A 142 -31.28 -19.89 -2.31
CA GLY A 142 -32.58 -19.66 -2.95
C GLY A 142 -32.61 -19.89 -4.47
N ILE A 143 -33.81 -19.87 -5.04
CA ILE A 143 -34.11 -20.01 -6.48
C ILE A 143 -33.38 -18.88 -7.26
N GLY A 144 -32.36 -19.23 -8.04
CA GLY A 144 -31.60 -18.29 -8.88
C GLY A 144 -30.07 -18.43 -8.85
N ARG A 145 -29.52 -19.38 -8.08
CA ARG A 145 -28.07 -19.60 -8.01
C ARG A 145 -27.49 -20.14 -9.31
N MET A 146 -28.13 -21.09 -10.00
CA MET A 146 -27.59 -21.62 -11.25
C MET A 146 -27.37 -20.54 -12.32
N GLY A 147 -28.32 -19.60 -12.47
CA GLY A 147 -28.15 -18.48 -13.39
C GLY A 147 -27.01 -17.55 -13.00
N ARG A 148 -26.82 -17.28 -11.70
CA ARG A 148 -25.69 -16.47 -11.22
C ARG A 148 -24.34 -17.19 -11.33
N VAL A 149 -24.33 -18.51 -11.13
CA VAL A 149 -23.12 -19.34 -11.26
C VAL A 149 -22.71 -19.46 -12.72
N ASP A 150 -23.65 -19.69 -13.63
CA ASP A 150 -23.37 -19.67 -15.07
C ASP A 150 -22.83 -18.31 -15.53
N MET A 151 -23.49 -17.22 -15.12
CA MET A 151 -23.00 -15.88 -15.45
C MET A 151 -21.64 -15.58 -14.81
N HIS A 152 -21.39 -16.01 -13.56
CA HIS A 152 -20.08 -15.86 -12.92
C HIS A 152 -18.98 -16.58 -13.72
N HIS A 153 -19.21 -17.84 -14.11
CA HIS A 153 -18.21 -18.58 -14.89
C HIS A 153 -17.97 -17.90 -16.24
N ARG A 154 -19.02 -17.42 -16.92
CA ARG A 154 -18.92 -16.70 -18.20
C ARG A 154 -18.25 -15.33 -18.09
N GLU A 155 -18.37 -14.66 -16.94
CA GLU A 155 -17.70 -13.38 -16.65
C GLU A 155 -16.22 -13.56 -16.29
N GLU A 156 -15.87 -14.66 -15.62
CA GLU A 156 -14.49 -14.99 -15.24
C GLU A 156 -13.66 -15.41 -16.45
N GLU A 157 -14.14 -16.39 -17.21
CA GLU A 157 -13.53 -16.85 -18.46
C GLU A 157 -14.62 -17.32 -19.43
N ALA A 158 -14.63 -16.80 -20.67
CA ALA A 158 -15.65 -17.17 -21.66
C ALA A 158 -15.64 -18.68 -21.96
N VAL A 159 -14.44 -19.27 -22.01
CA VAL A 159 -14.22 -20.72 -22.15
C VAL A 159 -13.00 -21.10 -21.33
N HIS A 160 -13.13 -22.11 -20.44
CA HIS A 160 -12.02 -22.59 -19.63
C HIS A 160 -11.70 -24.07 -19.91
N ARG A 161 -10.42 -24.40 -19.90
CA ARG A 161 -9.96 -25.79 -20.01
C ARG A 161 -9.95 -26.48 -18.65
N VAL A 162 -10.44 -27.72 -18.61
CA VAL A 162 -10.35 -28.60 -17.44
C VAL A 162 -9.23 -29.62 -17.59
N GLU A 163 -9.23 -30.40 -18.68
CA GLU A 163 -8.27 -31.48 -18.90
C GLU A 163 -7.97 -31.71 -20.39
N GLY A 164 -6.92 -32.47 -20.70
CA GLY A 164 -6.55 -32.81 -22.09
C GLY A 164 -5.99 -31.63 -22.90
N MET A 165 -6.28 -31.58 -24.21
CA MET A 165 -5.80 -30.56 -25.17
C MET A 165 -4.28 -30.36 -25.16
N VAL A 166 -3.52 -31.43 -24.93
CA VAL A 166 -2.05 -31.38 -24.89
C VAL A 166 -1.53 -31.31 -26.32
N THR A 167 -0.96 -30.18 -26.68
CA THR A 167 -0.38 -29.92 -28.01
C THR A 167 1.03 -30.47 -28.11
N SER A 168 1.32 -31.24 -29.15
CA SER A 168 2.62 -31.86 -29.41
C SER A 168 3.01 -31.69 -30.88
N SER A 169 4.30 -31.79 -31.20
CA SER A 169 4.77 -31.76 -32.58
C SER A 169 4.73 -33.17 -33.20
N VAL A 170 4.32 -33.22 -34.46
CA VAL A 170 4.28 -34.42 -35.31
C VAL A 170 4.73 -34.02 -36.70
N GLY A 171 5.38 -34.93 -37.43
CA GLY A 171 5.84 -34.65 -38.79
C GLY A 171 6.78 -33.44 -38.88
N THR A 172 6.49 -32.52 -39.80
CA THR A 172 7.31 -31.34 -40.08
C THR A 172 6.53 -30.08 -39.70
N ARG A 173 6.70 -29.64 -38.45
CA ARG A 173 6.00 -28.47 -37.85
C ARG A 173 4.48 -28.62 -37.74
N ASN A 174 3.97 -29.83 -37.88
CA ASN A 174 2.55 -30.12 -37.72
C ASN A 174 2.24 -30.42 -36.25
N LEU A 175 0.96 -30.34 -35.89
CA LEU A 175 0.48 -30.42 -34.52
C LEU A 175 -0.40 -31.64 -34.28
N ASN A 176 -0.21 -32.24 -33.12
CA ASN A 176 -1.09 -33.27 -32.56
C ASN A 176 -1.62 -32.78 -31.21
N ILE A 177 -2.94 -32.68 -31.07
CA ILE A 177 -3.64 -32.21 -29.88
C ILE A 177 -4.49 -33.37 -29.35
N THR A 178 -4.30 -33.74 -28.08
CA THR A 178 -5.12 -34.79 -27.46
C THR A 178 -6.54 -34.32 -27.22
N ALA A 179 -7.51 -35.25 -27.19
CA ALA A 179 -8.83 -34.99 -26.65
C ALA A 179 -8.77 -34.38 -25.24
N GLY A 180 -9.81 -33.67 -24.84
CA GLY A 180 -9.87 -32.90 -23.59
C GLY A 180 -11.25 -32.30 -23.34
N VAL A 181 -11.35 -31.49 -22.29
CA VAL A 181 -12.62 -30.92 -21.81
C VAL A 181 -12.53 -29.42 -21.66
N LEU A 182 -13.48 -28.72 -22.25
CA LEU A 182 -13.72 -27.29 -22.09
C LEU A 182 -15.04 -27.06 -21.35
N TYR A 183 -15.17 -25.88 -20.75
CA TYR A 183 -16.42 -25.38 -20.22
C TYR A 183 -16.70 -23.99 -20.77
N GLU A 184 -17.95 -23.78 -21.19
CA GLU A 184 -18.50 -22.47 -21.55
C GLU A 184 -19.57 -22.12 -20.51
N GLY A 185 -19.23 -21.28 -19.53
CA GLY A 185 -20.05 -21.15 -18.32
C GLY A 185 -20.14 -22.47 -17.56
N ILE A 186 -21.35 -23.02 -17.39
CA ILE A 186 -21.56 -24.36 -16.81
C ILE A 186 -21.71 -25.48 -17.85
N SER A 187 -21.71 -25.17 -19.15
CA SER A 187 -21.80 -26.16 -20.22
C SER A 187 -20.46 -26.86 -20.40
N ARG A 188 -20.42 -28.18 -20.25
CA ARG A 188 -19.21 -29.00 -20.47
C ARG A 188 -19.16 -29.48 -21.92
N HIS A 189 -18.02 -29.27 -22.58
CA HIS A 189 -17.76 -29.68 -23.96
C HIS A 189 -16.56 -30.64 -24.00
N ASP A 190 -16.74 -31.80 -24.64
CA ASP A 190 -15.64 -32.72 -24.93
C ASP A 190 -15.05 -32.37 -26.29
N THR A 191 -13.72 -32.36 -26.40
CA THR A 191 -12.98 -32.04 -27.63
C THR A 191 -12.45 -33.31 -28.28
N SER A 192 -12.51 -33.38 -29.61
CA SER A 192 -11.97 -34.51 -30.36
C SER A 192 -10.44 -34.39 -30.51
N PRO A 193 -9.70 -35.51 -30.60
CA PRO A 193 -8.27 -35.45 -30.84
C PRO A 193 -8.01 -34.92 -32.26
N PHE A 194 -7.02 -34.06 -32.40
CA PHE A 194 -6.69 -33.41 -33.67
C PHE A 194 -5.25 -33.73 -34.08
N THR A 195 -5.02 -34.04 -35.36
CA THR A 195 -3.65 -34.30 -35.86
C THR A 195 -3.43 -33.80 -37.27
N THR A 196 -2.43 -32.94 -37.46
CA THR A 196 -1.88 -32.54 -38.79
C THR A 196 -0.53 -33.22 -39.03
N PRO A 197 -0.11 -33.49 -40.28
CA PRO A 197 -0.88 -33.41 -41.51
C PRO A 197 -1.44 -34.80 -41.84
N ASN A 198 -2.75 -34.94 -41.99
CA ASN A 198 -3.31 -36.11 -42.66
C ASN A 198 -3.82 -35.67 -44.04
N SER A 199 -2.90 -35.38 -44.96
CA SER A 199 -3.19 -34.86 -46.30
C SER A 199 -2.79 -35.85 -47.40
N GLY A 200 -3.40 -35.71 -48.58
CA GLY A 200 -3.18 -36.63 -49.69
C GLY A 200 -3.82 -36.15 -50.99
N THR A 201 -3.98 -37.06 -51.95
CA THR A 201 -4.67 -36.78 -53.21
C THR A 201 -5.62 -37.93 -53.48
N ALA A 202 -6.92 -37.62 -53.54
CA ALA A 202 -7.92 -38.60 -53.86
C ALA A 202 -7.59 -39.22 -55.23
N ASP A 203 -7.47 -40.53 -55.33
CA ASP A 203 -7.16 -41.23 -56.58
C ASP A 203 -8.34 -42.09 -57.08
N GLY A 204 -9.39 -42.21 -56.26
CA GLY A 204 -10.66 -42.84 -56.63
C GLY A 204 -11.82 -41.86 -56.76
N THR A 205 -12.97 -42.34 -57.23
CA THR A 205 -14.22 -41.57 -57.27
C THR A 205 -15.35 -42.42 -56.74
N GLY A 206 -16.12 -41.90 -55.79
CA GLY A 206 -17.27 -42.56 -55.19
C GLY A 206 -18.15 -41.56 -54.48
N THR A 207 -19.47 -41.79 -54.48
CA THR A 207 -20.42 -40.88 -53.85
C THR A 207 -20.16 -40.75 -52.35
N ASN A 208 -19.93 -39.53 -51.87
CA ASN A 208 -19.61 -39.23 -50.48
C ASN A 208 -18.40 -40.03 -49.97
N LYS A 209 -17.37 -40.26 -50.82
CA LYS A 209 -16.16 -40.98 -50.43
C LYS A 209 -14.92 -40.14 -50.64
N LEU A 210 -13.97 -40.27 -49.71
CA LEU A 210 -12.56 -40.00 -49.98
C LEU A 210 -11.87 -41.35 -50.20
N ILE A 211 -11.24 -41.52 -51.36
CA ILE A 211 -10.51 -42.73 -51.73
C ILE A 211 -9.10 -42.30 -52.12
N ASP A 212 -8.10 -42.75 -51.35
CA ASP A 212 -6.69 -42.53 -51.63
C ASP A 212 -5.96 -43.84 -51.33
N SER A 213 -5.50 -44.53 -52.40
CA SER A 213 -4.83 -45.83 -52.26
C SER A 213 -3.46 -45.75 -51.56
N GLY A 214 -2.88 -44.56 -51.44
CA GLY A 214 -1.64 -44.29 -50.71
C GLY A 214 -1.86 -43.85 -49.26
N ALA A 215 -3.10 -43.56 -48.85
CA ALA A 215 -3.40 -43.09 -47.50
C ALA A 215 -3.34 -44.21 -46.44
N SER A 216 -3.31 -43.80 -45.17
CA SER A 216 -3.33 -44.68 -44.00
C SER A 216 -4.31 -44.18 -42.94
N PHE A 217 -5.58 -44.06 -43.32
CA PHE A 217 -6.66 -43.60 -42.44
C PHE A 217 -6.87 -44.53 -41.25
N VAL A 218 -7.20 -43.95 -40.10
CA VAL A 218 -7.38 -44.63 -38.80
C VAL A 218 -8.78 -44.37 -38.23
N LEU A 219 -9.23 -45.17 -37.26
CA LEU A 219 -10.59 -45.02 -36.69
C LEU A 219 -10.80 -43.65 -36.02
N THR A 220 -9.71 -43.06 -35.51
CA THR A 220 -9.72 -41.70 -34.95
C THR A 220 -9.92 -40.62 -36.01
N ASP A 221 -9.92 -40.95 -37.30
CA ASP A 221 -10.26 -40.00 -38.35
C ASP A 221 -11.77 -39.82 -38.54
N VAL A 222 -12.61 -40.65 -37.91
CA VAL A 222 -14.07 -40.46 -37.89
C VAL A 222 -14.43 -39.28 -36.99
N GLY A 223 -15.31 -38.41 -37.49
CA GLY A 223 -15.69 -37.13 -36.87
C GLY A 223 -14.82 -35.95 -37.31
N LYS A 224 -13.73 -36.20 -38.05
CA LYS A 224 -12.85 -35.12 -38.54
C LYS A 224 -13.44 -34.41 -39.75
N THR A 225 -13.08 -33.14 -39.90
CA THR A 225 -13.36 -32.39 -41.12
C THR A 225 -12.27 -32.69 -42.16
N VAL A 226 -12.69 -33.10 -43.34
CA VAL A 226 -11.86 -33.15 -44.54
C VAL A 226 -12.14 -31.93 -45.40
N HIS A 227 -11.08 -31.28 -45.87
CA HIS A 227 -11.11 -30.14 -46.78
C HIS A 227 -10.53 -30.56 -48.13
N ASN A 228 -11.31 -30.38 -49.19
CA ASN A 228 -10.85 -30.47 -50.56
C ASN A 228 -10.17 -29.15 -50.94
N THR A 229 -8.84 -29.18 -50.94
CA THR A 229 -8.00 -28.01 -51.26
C THR A 229 -8.08 -27.56 -52.73
N THR A 230 -8.66 -28.37 -53.61
CA THR A 230 -8.80 -28.04 -55.04
C THR A 230 -9.99 -27.11 -55.26
N ASP A 231 -11.10 -27.39 -54.58
CA ASP A 231 -12.40 -26.75 -54.81
C ASP A 231 -12.87 -25.89 -53.62
N ASP A 232 -12.10 -25.84 -52.52
CA ASP A 232 -12.44 -25.15 -51.26
C ASP A 232 -13.80 -25.60 -50.70
N THR A 233 -13.98 -26.93 -50.62
CA THR A 233 -15.18 -27.56 -50.07
C THR A 233 -14.84 -28.46 -48.88
N TYR A 234 -15.79 -28.64 -47.96
CA TYR A 234 -15.57 -29.30 -46.68
C TYR A 234 -16.64 -30.39 -46.46
N ALA A 235 -16.25 -31.49 -45.83
CA ALA A 235 -17.15 -32.54 -45.40
C ALA A 235 -16.63 -33.21 -44.12
N GLU A 236 -17.53 -33.82 -43.36
CA GLU A 236 -17.18 -34.57 -42.15
C GLU A 236 -16.99 -36.05 -42.49
N VAL A 237 -16.00 -36.69 -41.88
CA VAL A 237 -15.79 -38.14 -41.98
C VAL A 237 -16.80 -38.86 -41.10
N THR A 238 -17.84 -39.43 -41.69
CA THR A 238 -18.92 -40.13 -40.95
C THR A 238 -18.58 -41.58 -40.63
N ALA A 239 -17.65 -42.20 -41.39
CA ALA A 239 -17.17 -43.55 -41.11
C ALA A 239 -15.81 -43.81 -41.79
N ARG A 240 -15.02 -44.69 -41.20
CA ARG A 240 -13.84 -45.28 -41.84
C ARG A 240 -14.23 -46.61 -42.48
N ASP A 241 -14.15 -46.70 -43.80
CA ASP A 241 -14.41 -47.96 -44.52
C ASP A 241 -13.16 -48.86 -44.49
N SER A 242 -11.97 -48.28 -44.68
CA SER A 242 -10.69 -49.01 -44.66
C SER A 242 -9.51 -48.07 -44.39
N GLY A 243 -8.27 -48.58 -44.47
CA GLY A 243 -7.06 -47.74 -44.36
C GLY A 243 -6.86 -46.76 -45.51
N THR A 244 -7.58 -46.92 -46.62
CA THR A 244 -7.44 -46.11 -47.84
C THR A 244 -8.76 -45.48 -48.28
N GLN A 245 -9.81 -45.57 -47.46
CA GLN A 245 -11.13 -45.06 -47.80
C GLN A 245 -11.93 -44.59 -46.59
N LEU A 246 -12.53 -43.40 -46.72
CA LEU A 246 -13.44 -42.78 -45.75
C LEU A 246 -14.81 -42.51 -46.38
N THR A 247 -15.86 -42.59 -45.56
CA THR A 247 -17.21 -42.09 -45.88
C THR A 247 -17.36 -40.67 -45.37
N LEU A 248 -17.89 -39.79 -46.21
CA LEU A 248 -18.05 -38.37 -45.93
C LEU A 248 -19.54 -38.00 -45.79
N SER A 249 -19.82 -36.86 -45.16
CA SER A 249 -21.19 -36.31 -45.06
C SER A 249 -21.69 -35.71 -46.38
N ALA A 250 -20.79 -35.33 -47.28
CA ALA A 250 -21.09 -34.74 -48.58
C ALA A 250 -20.17 -35.26 -49.70
N ASN A 251 -20.62 -35.17 -50.95
CA ASN A 251 -19.86 -35.59 -52.11
C ASN A 251 -18.96 -34.45 -52.59
N ILE A 252 -17.73 -34.41 -52.10
CA ILE A 252 -16.80 -33.30 -52.37
C ILE A 252 -15.54 -33.69 -53.15
N PHE A 253 -15.35 -34.96 -53.53
CA PHE A 253 -14.12 -35.42 -54.22
C PHE A 253 -14.37 -36.09 -55.56
N ILE A 254 -13.47 -35.78 -56.50
CA ILE A 254 -13.20 -36.54 -57.74
C ILE A 254 -11.72 -36.98 -57.73
N SER A 255 -11.39 -38.00 -58.52
CA SER A 255 -9.99 -38.46 -58.67
C SER A 255 -9.09 -37.33 -59.19
N GLY A 256 -7.96 -37.12 -58.53
CA GLY A 256 -6.96 -36.10 -58.80
C GLY A 256 -6.97 -34.90 -57.85
N GLU A 257 -7.97 -34.80 -56.96
CA GLU A 257 -8.13 -33.65 -56.05
C GLU A 257 -7.37 -33.84 -54.74
N SER A 258 -6.66 -32.80 -54.31
CA SER A 258 -5.87 -32.81 -53.07
C SER A 258 -6.72 -32.50 -51.85
N TYR A 259 -6.41 -33.13 -50.72
CA TYR A 259 -7.14 -32.95 -49.47
C TYR A 259 -6.22 -32.76 -48.28
N ASP A 260 -6.74 -32.11 -47.25
CA ASP A 260 -6.24 -32.16 -45.89
C ASP A 260 -7.35 -32.64 -44.94
N LEU A 261 -7.00 -33.55 -44.02
CA LEU A 261 -7.81 -33.89 -42.85
C LEU A 261 -7.23 -33.09 -41.68
N ASP A 262 -8.14 -32.51 -40.88
CA ASP A 262 -7.81 -31.68 -39.73
C ASP A 262 -6.87 -30.52 -40.15
N SER A 263 -7.40 -29.42 -40.64
CA SER A 263 -6.63 -28.18 -40.83
C SER A 263 -7.06 -27.11 -39.82
N PHE A 264 -6.16 -26.18 -39.56
CA PHE A 264 -6.38 -25.10 -38.61
C PHE A 264 -6.31 -23.74 -39.28
N THR A 265 -6.89 -22.76 -38.60
CA THR A 265 -6.99 -21.40 -39.12
C THR A 265 -5.91 -20.51 -38.52
N TYR A 266 -5.11 -19.88 -39.37
CA TYR A 266 -4.16 -18.84 -38.98
C TYR A 266 -4.77 -17.44 -38.99
N TRP A 267 -4.32 -16.59 -38.07
CA TRP A 267 -4.74 -15.20 -37.98
C TRP A 267 -3.56 -14.24 -37.93
N TYR A 268 -3.64 -13.16 -38.72
CA TYR A 268 -2.71 -12.03 -38.67
C TYR A 268 -3.44 -10.69 -38.86
N THR A 269 -2.78 -9.56 -38.60
CA THR A 269 -3.39 -8.22 -38.69
C THR A 269 -2.45 -7.26 -39.40
N THR A 270 -3.00 -6.24 -40.07
CA THR A 270 -2.22 -5.19 -40.75
C THR A 270 -2.31 -3.83 -40.05
N ASP A 271 -3.06 -3.72 -38.94
CA ASP A 271 -3.45 -2.44 -38.34
C ASP A 271 -3.55 -2.47 -36.80
N SER A 272 -2.49 -2.96 -36.14
CA SER A 272 -2.40 -3.03 -34.66
C SER A 272 -3.51 -3.85 -33.99
N GLY A 273 -4.18 -4.74 -34.74
CA GLY A 273 -5.19 -5.67 -34.23
C GLY A 273 -6.64 -5.22 -34.41
N SER A 274 -6.91 -4.11 -35.10
CA SER A 274 -8.28 -3.64 -35.35
C SER A 274 -8.99 -4.48 -36.42
N THR A 275 -8.23 -4.98 -37.40
CA THR A 275 -8.69 -5.86 -38.48
C THR A 275 -7.81 -7.10 -38.52
N TRP A 276 -8.46 -8.27 -38.43
CA TRP A 276 -7.80 -9.57 -38.51
C TRP A 276 -8.11 -10.26 -39.83
N THR A 277 -7.09 -10.79 -40.48
CA THR A 277 -7.20 -11.59 -41.71
C THR A 277 -7.09 -13.07 -41.36
N GLU A 278 -8.04 -13.84 -41.86
CA GLU A 278 -8.16 -15.28 -41.67
C GLU A 278 -7.44 -16.05 -42.80
N VAL A 279 -6.68 -17.08 -42.45
CA VAL A 279 -6.06 -18.02 -43.39
C VAL A 279 -6.46 -19.45 -43.01
N ARG A 280 -7.41 -20.03 -43.74
CA ARG A 280 -7.93 -21.39 -43.53
C ARG A 280 -7.04 -22.45 -44.17
N GLY A 281 -7.25 -23.72 -43.82
CA GLY A 281 -6.58 -24.84 -44.47
C GLY A 281 -5.10 -25.01 -44.12
N THR A 282 -4.61 -24.38 -43.04
CA THR A 282 -3.19 -24.52 -42.69
C THR A 282 -2.95 -25.83 -41.93
N THR A 283 -1.88 -26.53 -42.26
CA THR A 283 -1.53 -27.81 -41.62
C THR A 283 -0.20 -27.78 -40.87
N ALA A 284 0.61 -26.73 -41.02
CA ALA A 284 1.93 -26.62 -40.39
C ALA A 284 2.19 -25.23 -39.81
N ILE A 285 2.92 -25.16 -38.71
CA ILE A 285 3.38 -23.91 -38.11
C ILE A 285 4.40 -23.24 -39.03
N SER A 286 4.21 -21.95 -39.30
CA SER A 286 5.12 -21.15 -40.12
C SER A 286 6.43 -20.90 -39.38
N ASN A 287 7.55 -21.30 -39.97
CA ASN A 287 8.89 -20.99 -39.46
C ASN A 287 9.57 -19.84 -40.23
N THR A 288 8.87 -19.19 -41.16
CA THR A 288 9.47 -18.15 -42.01
C THR A 288 8.94 -16.76 -41.72
N GLN A 289 7.76 -16.64 -41.10
CA GLN A 289 7.03 -15.38 -41.00
C GLN A 289 6.54 -15.08 -39.59
N TYR A 290 6.41 -13.79 -39.29
CA TYR A 290 5.75 -13.25 -38.10
C TYR A 290 4.75 -12.17 -38.51
N ASN A 291 3.87 -11.77 -37.59
CA ASN A 291 2.87 -10.74 -37.85
C ASN A 291 3.41 -9.34 -37.53
N ASN A 292 3.78 -8.58 -38.55
CA ASN A 292 4.13 -7.18 -38.39
C ASN A 292 2.85 -6.33 -38.41
N ILE A 293 2.50 -5.74 -37.27
CA ILE A 293 1.26 -5.00 -37.05
C ILE A 293 1.03 -3.77 -37.95
N THR A 294 2.00 -3.40 -38.78
CA THR A 294 1.90 -2.29 -39.75
C THR A 294 1.73 -2.77 -41.19
N VAL A 295 2.24 -3.96 -41.54
CA VAL A 295 2.30 -4.45 -42.93
C VAL A 295 1.75 -5.86 -43.12
N GLY A 296 1.30 -6.52 -42.05
CA GLY A 296 0.87 -7.91 -42.06
C GLY A 296 2.04 -8.89 -41.95
N LEU A 297 1.96 -10.01 -42.66
CA LEU A 297 2.99 -11.05 -42.60
C LEU A 297 4.34 -10.55 -43.14
N ALA A 298 5.38 -10.65 -42.33
CA ALA A 298 6.75 -10.27 -42.67
C ALA A 298 7.71 -11.44 -42.40
N ASN A 299 8.81 -11.49 -43.16
CA ASN A 299 9.80 -12.55 -43.00
C ASN A 299 10.61 -12.38 -41.70
N LEU A 300 10.83 -13.49 -41.00
CA LEU A 300 11.80 -13.57 -39.91
C LEU A 300 13.22 -13.33 -40.47
N THR A 301 14.07 -12.68 -39.68
CA THR A 301 15.51 -12.58 -40.01
C THR A 301 16.27 -13.81 -39.51
N ALA A 302 17.46 -14.08 -40.05
CA ALA A 302 18.28 -15.20 -39.61
C ALA A 302 18.51 -15.19 -38.08
N ASN A 303 18.47 -16.37 -37.46
CA ASN A 303 18.58 -16.56 -36.01
C ASN A 303 17.50 -15.87 -35.16
N ARG A 304 16.30 -15.68 -35.71
CA ARG A 304 15.12 -15.20 -35.00
C ARG A 304 14.04 -16.26 -34.92
N TYR A 305 13.12 -16.06 -33.99
CA TYR A 305 12.07 -17.00 -33.63
C TYR A 305 10.71 -16.39 -33.87
N GLY A 306 9.83 -17.15 -34.53
CA GLY A 306 8.40 -16.88 -34.61
C GLY A 306 7.69 -17.46 -33.39
N VAL A 307 6.69 -16.74 -32.88
CA VAL A 307 5.80 -17.20 -31.81
C VAL A 307 4.42 -17.43 -32.41
N HIS A 308 3.72 -18.48 -31.99
CA HIS A 308 2.37 -18.80 -32.43
C HIS A 308 1.51 -19.21 -31.24
N TRP A 309 0.33 -18.63 -31.14
CA TRP A 309 -0.59 -18.84 -30.03
C TRP A 309 -1.75 -19.71 -30.47
N VAL A 310 -1.91 -20.88 -29.87
CA VAL A 310 -2.90 -21.89 -30.27
C VAL A 310 -4.10 -21.84 -29.32
N TYR A 311 -5.29 -21.68 -29.88
CA TYR A 311 -6.55 -21.54 -29.17
C TYR A 311 -7.55 -22.59 -29.64
N MET A 312 -8.14 -23.35 -28.73
CA MET A 312 -9.18 -24.33 -29.03
C MET A 312 -10.57 -23.69 -28.91
N GLU A 313 -11.42 -23.89 -29.91
CA GLU A 313 -12.81 -23.42 -29.88
C GLU A 313 -13.66 -24.24 -28.90
N ALA A 314 -14.70 -23.62 -28.33
CA ALA A 314 -15.57 -24.22 -27.31
C ALA A 314 -16.26 -25.51 -27.79
N ASP A 315 -16.52 -25.63 -29.09
CA ASP A 315 -17.11 -26.83 -29.69
C ASP A 315 -16.15 -28.03 -29.71
N GLY A 316 -14.84 -27.80 -29.58
CA GLY A 316 -13.82 -28.83 -29.60
C GLY A 316 -13.55 -29.46 -30.97
N GLU A 317 -14.05 -28.84 -32.05
CA GLU A 317 -13.93 -29.34 -33.42
C GLU A 317 -12.89 -28.55 -34.22
N HIS A 318 -12.65 -27.28 -33.87
CA HIS A 318 -11.71 -26.40 -34.55
C HIS A 318 -10.74 -25.70 -33.59
N PHE A 319 -9.57 -25.33 -34.10
CA PHE A 319 -8.64 -24.47 -33.37
C PHE A 319 -8.04 -23.39 -34.26
N HIS A 320 -7.65 -22.30 -33.62
CA HIS A 320 -7.09 -21.12 -34.24
C HIS A 320 -5.65 -20.89 -33.79
N VAL A 321 -4.83 -20.38 -34.71
CA VAL A 321 -3.45 -20.02 -34.43
C VAL A 321 -3.23 -18.55 -34.75
N LEU A 322 -2.83 -17.76 -33.74
CA LEU A 322 -2.46 -16.37 -33.92
C LEU A 322 -0.95 -16.26 -34.13
N TYR A 323 -0.54 -15.55 -35.18
CA TYR A 323 0.85 -15.16 -35.33
C TYR A 323 1.26 -14.18 -34.24
N GLY A 324 2.39 -14.47 -33.58
CA GLY A 324 3.09 -13.55 -32.71
C GLY A 324 3.59 -12.32 -33.47
N GLN A 325 3.68 -11.20 -32.75
CA GLN A 325 3.81 -9.88 -33.37
C GLN A 325 5.25 -9.38 -33.53
N GLY A 326 6.26 -10.25 -33.36
CA GLY A 326 7.66 -9.85 -33.34
C GLY A 326 8.62 -10.81 -34.04
N ASN A 327 9.76 -10.25 -34.41
CA ASN A 327 10.92 -10.95 -34.97
C ASN A 327 11.93 -11.23 -33.84
N TYR A 328 11.57 -12.16 -32.96
CA TYR A 328 12.13 -12.28 -31.61
C TYR A 328 13.50 -12.96 -31.57
N LYS A 329 14.35 -12.57 -30.62
CA LYS A 329 15.43 -13.46 -30.11
C LYS A 329 14.81 -14.57 -29.26
N VAL A 330 15.59 -15.61 -28.94
CA VAL A 330 15.09 -16.77 -28.16
C VAL A 330 14.45 -16.34 -26.83
N ASN A 331 15.12 -15.50 -26.03
CA ASN A 331 14.60 -15.00 -24.77
C ASN A 331 13.36 -14.11 -24.94
N GLU A 332 13.40 -13.21 -25.94
CA GLU A 332 12.25 -12.34 -26.26
C GLU A 332 11.04 -13.19 -26.72
N SER A 333 11.28 -14.34 -27.37
CA SER A 333 10.22 -15.25 -27.81
C SER A 333 9.59 -16.02 -26.65
N GLU A 334 10.36 -16.37 -25.62
CA GLU A 334 9.86 -16.98 -24.38
C GLU A 334 9.03 -16.00 -23.55
N GLU A 335 9.42 -14.72 -23.52
CA GLU A 335 8.71 -13.64 -22.81
C GLU A 335 7.53 -13.04 -23.58
N ALA A 336 7.41 -13.30 -24.89
CA ALA A 336 6.32 -12.77 -25.69
C ALA A 336 4.95 -13.14 -25.07
N THR A 337 4.03 -12.19 -25.00
CA THR A 337 2.65 -12.41 -24.55
C THR A 337 1.71 -12.55 -25.75
N PRO A 338 0.50 -13.13 -25.57
CA PRO A 338 -0.53 -13.09 -26.60
C PRO A 338 -0.80 -11.66 -27.09
N PRO A 339 -1.22 -11.45 -28.35
CA PRO A 339 -1.62 -10.14 -28.85
C PRO A 339 -2.68 -9.49 -27.95
N SER A 340 -2.44 -8.23 -27.55
CA SER A 340 -3.30 -7.48 -26.63
C SER A 340 -4.71 -7.24 -27.18
N ILE A 341 -4.83 -7.22 -28.51
CA ILE A 341 -6.10 -7.25 -29.24
C ILE A 341 -6.03 -8.51 -30.10
N SER A 342 -7.06 -9.34 -30.05
CA SER A 342 -7.17 -10.62 -30.79
C SER A 342 -8.52 -10.69 -31.49
N PRO A 343 -8.71 -11.56 -32.51
CA PRO A 343 -10.00 -11.77 -33.15
C PRO A 343 -11.09 -12.09 -32.13
N ASN A 344 -12.31 -11.60 -32.33
CA ASN A 344 -13.44 -11.86 -31.45
C ASN A 344 -13.72 -13.36 -31.26
N ILE A 345 -13.59 -14.16 -32.32
CA ILE A 345 -13.75 -15.61 -32.25
C ILE A 345 -12.78 -16.23 -31.23
N VAL A 346 -11.54 -15.77 -31.23
CA VAL A 346 -10.49 -16.27 -30.32
C VAL A 346 -10.68 -15.78 -28.89
N THR A 347 -11.19 -14.56 -28.68
CA THR A 347 -11.38 -14.00 -27.33
C THR A 347 -12.69 -14.41 -26.68
N GLN A 348 -13.73 -14.72 -27.44
CA GLN A 348 -15.07 -15.00 -26.92
C GLN A 348 -15.46 -16.48 -26.97
N TYR A 349 -14.86 -17.26 -27.86
CA TYR A 349 -15.30 -18.64 -28.12
C TYR A 349 -14.17 -19.67 -27.96
N CYS A 350 -12.97 -19.25 -27.56
CA CYS A 350 -11.82 -20.16 -27.50
C CYS A 350 -11.05 -20.05 -26.18
N ALA A 351 -10.36 -21.13 -25.82
CA ALA A 351 -9.40 -21.18 -24.73
C ALA A 351 -7.95 -21.28 -25.26
N LEU A 352 -7.01 -20.55 -24.67
CA LEU A 352 -5.59 -20.67 -25.01
C LEU A 352 -5.04 -22.03 -24.54
N ILE A 353 -4.49 -22.82 -25.46
CA ILE A 353 -3.99 -24.17 -25.16
C ILE A 353 -2.48 -24.35 -25.32
N ALA A 354 -1.82 -23.54 -26.15
CA ALA A 354 -0.37 -23.62 -26.30
C ALA A 354 0.25 -22.32 -26.82
N LYS A 355 1.52 -22.13 -26.46
CA LYS A 355 2.45 -21.22 -27.10
C LYS A 355 3.51 -22.04 -27.83
N ILE A 356 3.69 -21.78 -29.12
CA ILE A 356 4.66 -22.46 -29.96
C ILE A 356 5.73 -21.46 -30.38
N ILE A 357 6.99 -21.85 -30.23
CA ILE A 357 8.16 -21.07 -30.64
C ILE A 357 8.94 -21.89 -31.67
N VAL A 358 9.32 -21.27 -32.78
CA VAL A 358 10.07 -21.92 -33.85
C VAL A 358 11.14 -20.98 -34.40
N GLN A 359 12.37 -21.47 -34.60
CA GLN A 359 13.45 -20.69 -35.19
C GLN A 359 13.28 -20.61 -36.71
N LYS A 360 13.73 -19.50 -37.31
CA LYS A 360 13.72 -19.35 -38.76
C LYS A 360 14.41 -20.52 -39.47
N ASP A 361 13.71 -21.08 -40.46
CA ASP A 361 14.17 -22.19 -41.34
C ASP A 361 14.51 -23.50 -40.59
N THR A 362 13.96 -23.71 -39.39
CA THR A 362 14.06 -24.99 -38.66
C THR A 362 12.70 -25.65 -38.48
N ASP A 363 12.69 -26.97 -38.26
CA ASP A 363 11.45 -27.74 -38.07
C ASP A 363 11.15 -28.06 -36.61
N THR A 364 12.06 -27.67 -35.71
CA THR A 364 11.92 -27.93 -34.27
C THR A 364 10.96 -26.92 -33.64
N LEU A 365 9.84 -27.42 -33.12
CA LEU A 365 8.88 -26.63 -32.35
C LEU A 365 9.16 -26.76 -30.86
N ILE A 366 9.25 -25.63 -30.16
CA ILE A 366 9.23 -25.56 -28.70
C ILE A 366 7.79 -25.24 -28.30
N ILE A 367 7.15 -26.11 -27.53
CA ILE A 367 5.73 -25.99 -27.15
C ILE A 367 5.64 -25.81 -25.64
N MET A 368 4.94 -24.75 -25.22
CA MET A 368 4.72 -24.38 -23.83
C MET A 368 3.21 -24.31 -23.55
N TYR A 369 2.79 -24.66 -22.34
CA TYR A 369 1.36 -24.69 -21.97
C TYR A 369 1.05 -23.65 -20.90
N PRO A 370 -0.10 -22.95 -21.01
CA PRO A 370 -0.46 -21.90 -20.06
C PRO A 370 -0.70 -22.43 -18.63
N TRP A 371 -1.00 -23.74 -18.46
CA TRP A 371 -1.28 -24.35 -17.15
C TRP A 371 -0.10 -25.08 -16.48
N THR A 372 1.00 -25.38 -17.18
CA THR A 372 2.15 -26.10 -16.58
C THR A 372 3.36 -25.21 -16.33
N THR A 373 3.47 -24.07 -17.03
CA THR A 373 4.64 -23.20 -16.96
C THR A 373 4.18 -21.76 -16.81
N VAL A 374 4.37 -21.18 -15.62
CA VAL A 374 4.50 -19.72 -15.52
C VAL A 374 5.62 -19.34 -16.48
N PHE A 375 5.39 -18.38 -17.39
CA PHE A 375 6.42 -17.89 -18.32
C PHE A 375 7.57 -17.27 -17.51
N THR A 376 8.48 -18.13 -17.06
CA THR A 376 9.68 -17.74 -16.33
C THR A 376 10.77 -17.63 -17.35
N SER A 377 11.22 -16.39 -17.58
CA SER A 377 12.38 -16.16 -18.41
C SER A 377 13.59 -16.79 -17.74
N SER A 378 14.39 -17.50 -18.53
CA SER A 378 15.78 -17.73 -18.17
C SER A 378 16.47 -16.36 -18.22
N PHE A 379 16.55 -15.66 -17.08
CA PHE A 379 17.62 -14.69 -16.90
C PHE A 379 18.92 -15.41 -17.25
N ALA A 380 19.69 -14.82 -18.17
CA ALA A 380 20.89 -15.41 -18.76
C ALA A 380 21.71 -16.14 -17.69
N THR A 381 21.64 -17.47 -17.69
CA THR A 381 22.38 -18.30 -16.72
C THR A 381 23.89 -18.19 -16.94
N ASP A 382 24.30 -17.69 -18.12
CA ASP A 382 25.67 -17.37 -18.46
C ASP A 382 25.74 -16.10 -19.33
N HIS A 383 26.46 -15.09 -18.85
CA HIS A 383 26.68 -13.82 -19.56
C HIS A 383 27.57 -13.99 -20.81
N ASN A 384 28.24 -15.13 -20.97
CA ASN A 384 29.06 -15.43 -22.15
C ASN A 384 28.26 -15.66 -23.43
N SER A 385 26.94 -15.87 -23.32
CA SER A 385 26.06 -16.16 -24.47
C SER A 385 25.51 -14.89 -25.16
N LEU A 386 25.86 -13.70 -24.70
CA LEU A 386 25.45 -12.42 -25.32
C LEU A 386 26.35 -12.08 -26.53
N ALA A 387 25.74 -12.03 -27.72
CA ALA A 387 26.40 -11.53 -28.91
C ALA A 387 26.86 -10.06 -28.72
N ASN A 388 28.03 -9.70 -29.27
CA ASN A 388 28.71 -8.39 -29.20
C ASN A 388 29.56 -8.07 -27.96
N LEU A 389 29.80 -9.00 -27.04
CA LEU A 389 30.76 -8.80 -25.93
C LEU A 389 32.18 -8.45 -26.45
N THR A 390 32.57 -8.96 -27.61
CA THR A 390 33.91 -8.74 -28.19
C THR A 390 33.94 -7.62 -29.23
N THR A 391 32.85 -7.39 -29.97
CA THR A 391 32.80 -6.52 -31.17
C THR A 391 32.08 -5.19 -31.00
N GLY A 392 31.48 -4.91 -29.83
CA GLY A 392 30.73 -3.66 -29.65
C GLY A 392 30.24 -3.37 -28.23
N ASP A 393 30.99 -3.80 -27.21
CA ASP A 393 30.66 -3.46 -25.82
C ASP A 393 30.55 -1.94 -25.63
N VAL A 394 29.34 -1.48 -25.36
CA VAL A 394 29.00 -0.06 -25.15
C VAL A 394 29.19 0.37 -23.70
N HIS A 395 29.53 -0.56 -22.79
CA HIS A 395 29.84 -0.21 -21.41
C HIS A 395 31.21 0.46 -21.38
N THR A 396 31.19 1.78 -21.39
CA THR A 396 32.38 2.64 -21.23
C THR A 396 33.06 2.51 -19.86
N GLN A 397 32.47 1.72 -18.96
CA GLN A 397 32.91 1.59 -17.56
C GLN A 397 33.96 0.48 -17.34
N TYR A 398 34.17 -0.43 -18.30
CA TYR A 398 35.10 -1.55 -18.14
C TYR A 398 36.21 -1.56 -19.21
N VAL A 399 37.44 -1.84 -18.77
CA VAL A 399 38.57 -2.05 -19.68
C VAL A 399 38.58 -3.52 -20.11
N LYS A 400 38.58 -3.79 -21.41
CA LYS A 400 38.61 -5.17 -21.94
C LYS A 400 39.85 -5.91 -21.43
N HIS A 401 39.66 -6.94 -20.58
CA HIS A 401 40.74 -7.80 -20.09
C HIS A 401 41.52 -8.45 -21.25
N ALA A 402 40.89 -8.66 -22.41
CA ALA A 402 41.53 -9.18 -23.61
C ALA A 402 42.75 -8.37 -24.11
N LEU A 403 42.93 -7.12 -23.66
CA LEU A 403 44.13 -6.30 -23.95
C LEU A 403 45.33 -6.63 -23.03
N ALA A 404 45.08 -7.22 -21.85
CA ALA A 404 46.09 -7.69 -20.90
C ALA A 404 46.30 -9.21 -21.08
N THR A 405 47.09 -9.56 -22.09
CA THR A 405 47.34 -10.95 -22.52
C THR A 405 48.48 -11.65 -21.76
N ALA A 406 49.17 -10.97 -20.85
CA ALA A 406 50.27 -11.52 -20.07
C ALA A 406 50.28 -10.98 -18.61
N ALA A 407 50.92 -11.74 -17.71
CA ALA A 407 51.14 -11.29 -16.34
C ALA A 407 51.96 -9.99 -16.31
N ASN A 408 51.50 -9.01 -15.53
CA ASN A 408 52.08 -7.67 -15.40
C ASN A 408 51.94 -6.76 -16.63
N ASP A 409 50.97 -7.00 -17.50
CA ASP A 409 50.61 -6.05 -18.54
C ASP A 409 50.11 -4.73 -17.93
N PHE A 410 50.63 -3.60 -18.42
CA PHE A 410 50.24 -2.26 -17.99
C PHE A 410 49.45 -1.59 -19.11
N LEU A 411 48.19 -1.24 -18.83
CA LEU A 411 47.29 -0.55 -19.76
C LEU A 411 47.26 0.93 -19.42
N VAL A 412 47.54 1.79 -20.40
CA VAL A 412 47.53 3.25 -20.24
C VAL A 412 46.45 3.85 -21.12
N ALA A 413 45.70 4.81 -20.57
CA ALA A 413 44.76 5.59 -21.37
C ALA A 413 45.52 6.44 -22.39
N SER A 414 45.32 6.18 -23.68
CA SER A 414 45.92 6.96 -24.78
C SER A 414 44.98 8.03 -25.34
N GLY A 415 43.76 8.13 -24.81
CA GLY A 415 42.71 9.06 -25.20
C GLY A 415 41.41 8.79 -24.45
N SER A 416 40.37 9.61 -24.67
CA SER A 416 39.05 9.37 -24.07
C SER A 416 38.52 7.99 -24.49
N GLY A 417 38.24 7.12 -23.50
CA GLY A 417 37.74 5.76 -23.72
C GLY A 417 38.71 4.80 -24.43
N THR A 418 39.99 5.17 -24.65
CA THR A 418 40.95 4.35 -25.39
C THR A 418 42.13 3.96 -24.50
N TYR A 419 42.41 2.66 -24.40
CA TYR A 419 43.54 2.12 -23.65
C TYR A 419 44.48 1.36 -24.58
N VAL A 420 45.78 1.57 -24.44
CA VAL A 420 46.83 0.80 -25.14
C VAL A 420 47.68 0.03 -24.14
N LYS A 421 48.08 -1.18 -24.54
CA LYS A 421 49.10 -1.95 -23.82
C LYS A 421 50.46 -1.33 -24.02
N LYS A 422 51.17 -1.08 -22.92
CA LYS A 422 52.58 -0.70 -22.92
C LYS A 422 53.42 -1.92 -22.57
N THR A 423 54.53 -2.09 -23.27
CA THR A 423 55.53 -3.10 -22.93
C THR A 423 56.12 -2.81 -21.55
N LEU A 424 56.65 -3.84 -20.88
CA LEU A 424 57.34 -3.66 -19.59
C LEU A 424 58.44 -2.58 -19.66
N ALA A 425 59.16 -2.51 -20.79
CA ALA A 425 60.19 -1.51 -21.04
C ALA A 425 59.63 -0.08 -21.15
N GLU A 426 58.50 0.12 -21.85
CA GLU A 426 57.83 1.42 -21.95
C GLU A 426 57.26 1.87 -20.60
N THR A 427 56.68 0.94 -19.84
CA THR A 427 56.11 1.22 -18.51
C THR A 427 57.20 1.62 -17.53
N LEU A 428 58.31 0.87 -17.47
CA LEU A 428 59.47 1.19 -16.63
C LEU A 428 60.04 2.57 -16.97
N ALA A 429 60.10 2.95 -18.25
CA ALA A 429 60.55 4.28 -18.66
C ALA A 429 59.65 5.42 -18.13
N LEU A 430 58.35 5.17 -17.93
CA LEU A 430 57.39 6.13 -17.41
C LEU A 430 57.37 6.20 -15.87
N ILE A 431 57.45 5.05 -15.17
CA ILE A 431 57.28 4.99 -13.71
C ILE A 431 58.61 4.95 -12.93
N SER A 432 59.71 4.62 -13.60
CA SER A 432 61.03 4.56 -12.98
C SER A 432 62.12 4.94 -14.00
N PRO A 433 62.26 6.25 -14.31
CA PRO A 433 63.28 6.71 -15.25
C PRO A 433 64.71 6.56 -14.70
N LEU A 434 64.89 6.08 -13.47
CA LEU A 434 66.18 5.85 -12.83
C LEU A 434 66.78 4.54 -13.37
N THR A 435 67.95 4.63 -13.99
CA THR A 435 68.58 3.49 -14.67
C THR A 435 69.83 3.00 -13.94
N THR A 436 70.40 3.82 -13.05
CA THR A 436 71.65 3.56 -12.33
C THR A 436 71.49 3.85 -10.84
N ARG A 437 72.22 3.12 -9.99
CA ARG A 437 72.28 3.39 -8.54
C ARG A 437 72.79 4.80 -8.27
N GLY A 438 72.04 5.57 -7.49
CA GLY A 438 72.37 6.96 -7.13
C GLY A 438 71.80 8.01 -8.08
N ASP A 439 71.05 7.62 -9.12
CA ASP A 439 70.26 8.57 -9.89
C ASP A 439 69.18 9.22 -9.00
N ILE A 440 68.82 10.46 -9.34
CA ILE A 440 67.77 11.23 -8.67
C ILE A 440 66.67 11.53 -9.69
N MET A 441 65.41 11.41 -9.28
CA MET A 441 64.26 11.88 -10.08
C MET A 441 63.91 13.29 -9.63
N PHE A 442 63.83 14.23 -10.58
CA PHE A 442 63.33 15.57 -10.33
C PHE A 442 62.24 15.90 -11.36
N MET A 443 61.41 16.90 -11.09
CA MET A 443 60.46 17.42 -12.07
C MET A 443 61.09 18.65 -12.72
N ASN A 444 61.26 18.63 -14.04
CA ASN A 444 61.65 19.81 -14.81
C ASN A 444 60.40 20.66 -15.14
N ALA A 445 60.55 21.73 -15.92
CA ALA A 445 59.43 22.59 -16.30
C ALA A 445 58.16 21.88 -16.86
N THR A 446 58.23 20.61 -17.27
CA THR A 446 57.08 19.88 -17.85
C THR A 446 56.91 18.45 -17.35
N VAL A 447 57.98 17.69 -17.07
CA VAL A 447 57.93 16.25 -16.81
C VAL A 447 58.94 15.79 -15.73
N ASN A 448 58.67 14.64 -15.12
CA ASN A 448 59.66 13.94 -14.30
C ASN A 448 60.85 13.53 -15.19
N THR A 449 62.03 14.03 -14.84
CA THR A 449 63.28 13.84 -15.55
C THR A 449 64.30 13.16 -14.63
N ARG A 450 65.16 12.33 -15.22
CA ARG A 450 66.27 11.69 -14.53
C ARG A 450 67.46 12.65 -14.45
N LEU A 451 67.92 12.97 -13.25
CA LEU A 451 69.26 13.49 -13.03
C LEU A 451 70.19 12.29 -12.75
N ALA A 452 71.13 12.04 -13.66
CA ALA A 452 72.12 10.99 -13.46
C ALA A 452 72.91 11.24 -12.17
N LYS A 453 73.40 10.19 -11.50
CA LYS A 453 74.24 10.36 -10.30
C LYS A 453 75.39 11.33 -10.56
N GLY A 454 75.68 12.21 -9.60
CA GLY A 454 76.79 13.13 -9.69
C GLY A 454 78.13 12.41 -9.70
N ASN A 455 79.16 13.08 -10.22
CA ASN A 455 80.55 12.64 -10.05
C ASN A 455 80.99 12.87 -8.60
N ASP A 456 82.06 12.19 -8.18
CA ASP A 456 82.65 12.39 -6.86
C ASP A 456 82.93 13.89 -6.59
N ASN A 457 82.66 14.33 -5.36
CA ASN A 457 82.82 15.72 -4.91
C ASN A 457 81.97 16.76 -5.67
N THR A 458 80.80 16.38 -6.18
CA THR A 458 79.78 17.33 -6.63
C THR A 458 78.64 17.42 -5.63
N ILE A 459 77.99 18.59 -5.55
CA ILE A 459 76.87 18.87 -4.65
C ILE A 459 75.65 19.20 -5.52
N LEU A 460 74.49 18.70 -5.14
CA LEU A 460 73.24 19.02 -5.81
C LEU A 460 72.89 20.48 -5.51
N ALA A 461 72.72 21.27 -6.56
CA ALA A 461 72.31 22.66 -6.47
C ALA A 461 71.22 22.95 -7.50
N MET A 462 70.55 24.09 -7.36
CA MET A 462 69.67 24.59 -8.41
C MET A 462 70.53 25.22 -9.52
N GLY A 463 70.31 24.81 -10.76
CA GLY A 463 70.80 25.51 -11.95
C GLY A 463 69.94 26.74 -12.25
N THR A 464 69.98 27.22 -13.48
CA THR A 464 69.13 28.36 -13.88
C THR A 464 67.65 28.02 -13.78
N ASP A 465 67.26 26.82 -14.24
CA ASP A 465 65.86 26.38 -14.30
C ASP A 465 65.63 24.99 -13.68
N ASP A 466 66.65 24.11 -13.68
CA ASP A 466 66.55 22.73 -13.22
C ASP A 466 67.69 22.38 -12.22
N PRO A 467 67.51 21.40 -11.32
CA PRO A 467 68.58 20.88 -10.47
C PRO A 467 69.74 20.31 -11.27
N GLU A 468 70.96 20.67 -10.89
CA GLU A 468 72.18 20.19 -11.51
C GLU A 468 73.27 19.90 -10.47
N TRP A 469 74.25 19.09 -10.85
CA TRP A 469 75.42 18.83 -10.02
C TRP A 469 76.44 19.95 -10.22
N LYS A 470 76.70 20.73 -9.18
CA LYS A 470 77.71 21.78 -9.19
C LYS A 470 78.95 21.33 -8.43
N THR A 471 80.10 21.80 -8.88
CA THR A 471 81.32 21.65 -8.08
C THR A 471 81.27 22.62 -6.89
N PRO A 472 81.95 22.31 -5.77
CA PRO A 472 82.10 23.25 -4.67
C PRO A 472 82.63 24.63 -5.10
N ALA A 473 83.46 24.68 -6.15
CA ALA A 473 83.97 25.93 -6.72
C ALA A 473 82.87 26.78 -7.37
N THR A 474 81.95 26.15 -8.12
CA THR A 474 80.80 26.84 -8.73
C THR A 474 79.82 27.33 -7.68
N ILE A 475 79.53 26.53 -6.65
CA ILE A 475 78.63 26.92 -5.55
C ILE A 475 79.19 28.11 -4.78
N LEU A 476 80.49 28.13 -4.52
CA LEU A 476 81.13 29.25 -3.82
C LEU A 476 81.08 30.53 -4.67
N ALA A 477 81.19 30.41 -6.00
CA ALA A 477 81.02 31.53 -6.91
C ALA A 477 79.57 32.07 -6.89
N ASP A 478 78.55 31.20 -6.94
CA ASP A 478 77.14 31.58 -6.86
C ASP A 478 76.78 32.26 -5.53
N LEU A 479 77.24 31.70 -4.41
CA LEU A 479 77.07 32.26 -3.06
C LEU A 479 77.76 33.63 -2.90
N SER A 480 78.87 33.85 -3.60
CA SER A 480 79.58 35.14 -3.59
C SER A 480 78.95 36.19 -4.52
N GLY A 481 78.04 35.78 -5.43
CA GLY A 481 77.48 36.63 -6.49
C GLY A 481 75.98 36.96 -6.39
N GLN A 482 75.17 36.23 -5.61
CA GLN A 482 73.70 36.42 -5.56
C GLN A 482 73.13 37.00 -4.25
N ALA A 483 73.97 37.41 -3.29
CA ALA A 483 73.45 37.91 -2.02
C ALA A 483 73.11 39.41 -2.10
N GLY A 484 71.84 39.73 -2.38
CA GLY A 484 71.24 41.06 -2.16
C GLY A 484 71.09 41.45 -0.68
N ALA A 485 71.60 40.61 0.23
CA ALA A 485 71.82 40.89 1.64
C ALA A 485 73.19 40.31 2.03
N ALA A 486 73.93 40.98 2.92
CA ALA A 486 75.24 40.50 3.37
C ALA A 486 75.14 39.07 3.95
N PHE A 487 76.09 38.21 3.60
CA PHE A 487 76.24 36.88 4.18
C PHE A 487 76.28 36.99 5.71
N ALA A 488 75.20 36.62 6.41
CA ALA A 488 75.16 36.66 7.87
C ALA A 488 75.92 35.45 8.41
N TRP A 489 77.05 35.70 9.06
CA TRP A 489 78.00 34.67 9.50
C TRP A 489 77.57 33.88 10.77
N ASN A 490 76.32 34.02 11.24
CA ASN A 490 75.71 33.24 12.33
C ASN A 490 76.64 32.92 13.52
N SER A 491 77.44 33.88 13.97
CA SER A 491 78.42 33.69 15.06
C SER A 491 79.44 32.56 14.83
N GLN A 492 79.74 32.21 13.57
CA GLN A 492 80.79 31.26 13.24
C GLN A 492 82.18 31.87 13.45
N ASN A 493 83.13 31.05 13.92
CA ASN A 493 84.53 31.44 14.08
C ASN A 493 85.26 31.37 12.72
N LEU A 494 85.55 32.53 12.13
CA LEU A 494 86.45 32.62 10.97
C LEU A 494 87.88 32.37 11.44
N THR A 495 88.41 31.18 11.14
CA THR A 495 89.83 30.87 11.38
C THR A 495 90.59 30.91 10.04
N SER A 496 91.84 31.39 10.08
CA SER A 496 92.75 31.47 8.91
C SER A 496 92.32 32.39 7.77
N VAL A 497 91.63 33.50 8.06
CA VAL A 497 91.44 34.58 7.08
C VAL A 497 92.60 35.57 7.11
N GLY A 498 93.17 35.89 5.94
CA GLY A 498 94.41 36.68 5.84
C GLY A 498 94.27 38.13 6.33
N THR A 499 93.27 38.87 5.88
CA THR A 499 93.00 40.24 6.36
C THR A 499 91.51 40.54 6.25
N LEU A 500 90.88 40.98 7.36
CA LEU A 500 89.49 41.42 7.41
C LEU A 500 89.49 42.95 7.60
N ASN A 501 89.31 43.72 6.52
CA ASN A 501 89.24 45.18 6.61
C ASN A 501 87.88 45.59 7.18
N ALA A 502 87.86 46.07 8.43
CA ALA A 502 86.67 46.65 9.05
C ALA A 502 86.22 47.88 8.25
N HIS A 503 84.98 47.86 7.74
CA HIS A 503 84.35 49.09 7.25
C HIS A 503 83.75 49.84 8.43
N THR A 504 84.21 51.05 8.66
CA THR A 504 83.65 52.06 9.57
C THR A 504 82.18 52.30 9.22
N ILE A 505 81.24 52.20 10.17
CA ILE A 505 79.92 52.82 10.04
C ILE A 505 79.98 54.17 10.76
N PRO A 506 79.99 55.30 10.05
CA PRO A 506 79.95 56.61 10.69
C PRO A 506 78.52 56.88 11.21
N GLY A 507 78.36 56.94 12.54
CA GLY A 507 77.29 57.73 13.18
C GLY A 507 75.97 57.06 13.59
N GLY A 508 75.92 55.76 13.90
CA GLY A 508 74.69 55.10 14.38
C GLY A 508 74.92 54.19 15.57
N THR A 509 74.16 54.41 16.65
CA THR A 509 74.03 53.49 17.79
C THR A 509 73.18 52.29 17.36
N ASP A 510 73.78 51.15 17.01
CA ASP A 510 73.14 49.87 17.27
C ASP A 510 74.07 48.65 17.25
N THR A 511 73.56 47.60 17.90
CA THR A 511 74.27 46.62 18.72
C THR A 511 74.33 45.25 18.05
N PHE A 512 75.48 44.56 18.17
CA PHE A 512 75.49 43.10 18.27
C PHE A 512 76.49 42.66 19.32
N ALA A 513 76.04 41.74 20.18
CA ALA A 513 76.77 40.97 21.19
C ALA A 513 76.91 41.62 22.59
N MET A 514 76.10 41.15 23.54
CA MET A 514 76.52 40.35 24.72
C MET A 514 75.41 40.38 25.79
N LEU A 515 74.39 39.52 25.65
CA LEU A 515 73.40 39.27 26.71
C LEU A 515 74.03 38.34 27.77
N ALA A 516 74.90 38.88 28.60
CA ALA A 516 75.40 38.22 29.81
C ALA A 516 75.86 39.20 30.90
N ALA A 517 75.21 40.37 31.00
CA ALA A 517 75.40 41.27 32.13
C ALA A 517 74.04 41.71 32.68
N THR A 518 73.93 41.81 34.01
CA THR A 518 72.80 42.46 34.69
C THR A 518 72.68 43.89 34.17
N GLN A 519 71.55 44.22 33.54
CA GLN A 519 71.28 45.57 33.08
C GLN A 519 70.14 46.20 33.87
N GLU A 520 70.38 47.41 34.32
CA GLU A 520 69.40 48.32 34.89
C GLU A 520 68.64 48.99 33.73
N LEU A 521 67.33 48.79 33.65
CA LEU A 521 66.49 49.21 32.51
C LEU A 521 65.74 50.52 32.79
N ASP A 522 66.44 51.49 33.37
CA ASP A 522 65.85 52.79 33.66
C ASP A 522 65.44 53.52 32.36
N ASN A 523 64.22 54.04 32.35
CA ASN A 523 63.64 54.82 31.25
C ASN A 523 63.52 54.06 29.90
N LYS A 524 63.33 52.73 29.92
CA LYS A 524 63.07 51.93 28.71
C LYS A 524 61.62 51.44 28.65
N THR A 525 61.02 51.50 27.46
CA THR A 525 59.70 50.92 27.18
C THR A 525 59.88 49.45 26.82
N LEU A 526 59.38 48.57 27.67
CA LEU A 526 59.30 47.14 27.40
C LEU A 526 57.97 46.84 26.68
N ASP A 527 58.01 46.10 25.57
CA ASP A 527 56.78 45.71 24.87
C ASP A 527 56.10 44.50 25.55
N SER A 528 54.83 44.25 25.20
CA SER A 528 53.97 43.19 25.74
C SER A 528 54.54 41.75 25.77
N SER A 529 55.65 41.47 25.09
CA SER A 529 56.29 40.16 25.01
C SER A 529 57.04 39.73 26.29
N VAL A 530 57.42 40.65 27.17
CA VAL A 530 58.08 40.31 28.47
C VAL A 530 57.13 39.81 29.55
N ALA A 531 55.81 39.90 29.36
CA ALA A 531 54.82 39.47 30.36
C ALA A 531 54.55 37.95 30.42
N LYS A 532 55.39 37.10 29.81
CA LYS A 532 55.16 35.63 29.75
C LYS A 532 55.84 34.80 30.85
N GLY A 533 56.59 35.42 31.76
CA GLY A 533 57.25 34.74 32.89
C GLY A 533 56.49 34.84 34.22
N THR A 534 56.97 34.17 35.27
CA THR A 534 56.52 34.38 36.66
C THR A 534 57.22 35.62 37.23
N TRP A 535 56.45 36.64 37.63
CA TRP A 535 56.97 37.88 38.21
C TRP A 535 56.56 37.97 39.68
N THR A 536 57.52 38.12 40.59
CA THR A 536 57.26 38.34 42.03
C THR A 536 57.71 39.74 42.40
N ALA A 537 56.79 40.60 42.84
CA ALA A 537 57.09 41.99 43.23
C ALA A 537 56.59 42.27 44.66
N SER A 538 57.37 43.03 45.44
CA SER A 538 57.06 43.38 46.84
C SER A 538 56.40 44.77 47.00
N GLY A 539 55.67 45.24 45.98
CA GLY A 539 55.04 46.57 45.97
C GLY A 539 54.01 46.75 44.85
N THR A 540 53.34 47.91 44.84
CA THR A 540 52.21 48.20 43.93
C THR A 540 52.66 48.49 42.51
N TRP A 541 52.06 47.78 41.55
CA TRP A 541 52.34 47.93 40.11
C TRP A 541 51.04 48.13 39.30
N THR A 542 51.07 48.97 38.26
CA THR A 542 49.90 49.26 37.41
C THR A 542 50.19 48.86 35.96
N VAL A 543 49.38 47.96 35.39
CA VAL A 543 49.59 47.36 34.06
C VAL A 543 48.39 47.63 33.13
N PRO A 544 48.57 48.01 31.85
CA PRO A 544 47.51 48.63 31.04
C PRO A 544 46.47 47.67 30.42
N ALA A 545 46.76 46.36 30.32
CA ALA A 545 45.77 45.32 29.99
C ALA A 545 46.27 43.93 30.40
N MET A 546 45.42 43.16 31.07
CA MET A 546 45.68 41.80 31.57
C MET A 546 44.67 40.81 30.95
N ARG A 547 44.95 39.52 30.96
CA ARG A 547 43.92 38.47 30.89
C ARG A 547 43.62 38.03 32.31
N PHE A 548 42.34 37.93 32.66
CA PHE A 548 41.94 37.97 34.06
C PHE A 548 41.29 36.67 34.48
N SER A 549 41.97 35.95 35.38
CA SER A 549 41.43 34.83 36.13
C SER A 549 41.05 35.24 37.55
N ALA A 550 40.69 36.52 37.75
CA ALA A 550 40.06 37.08 38.94
C ALA A 550 39.44 38.45 38.62
N ASN A 551 38.49 38.90 39.44
CA ASN A 551 37.63 40.08 39.28
C ASN A 551 38.30 41.30 38.61
N ILE A 552 37.73 41.71 37.50
CA ILE A 552 37.94 43.01 36.84
C ILE A 552 36.58 43.64 36.69
N ASP A 553 36.51 44.89 37.12
CA ASP A 553 35.38 45.74 36.90
C ASP A 553 35.11 45.98 35.42
N ALA A 554 33.82 46.20 35.15
CA ALA A 554 33.35 47.13 34.13
C ALA A 554 33.44 46.75 32.64
N ASN A 555 32.75 45.65 32.27
CA ASN A 555 32.10 45.37 30.95
C ASN A 555 32.82 44.40 30.01
N LEU A 556 32.84 43.09 30.32
CA LEU A 556 33.03 42.05 29.29
C LEU A 556 32.44 40.69 29.69
N PHE A 557 32.03 39.91 28.69
CA PHE A 557 31.42 38.56 28.76
C PHE A 557 32.24 37.57 29.60
N GLN A 558 31.62 36.93 30.60
CA GLN A 558 32.24 35.98 31.51
C GLN A 558 31.62 34.58 31.39
N ILE A 559 32.48 33.55 31.39
CA ILE A 559 32.13 32.13 31.60
C ILE A 559 32.86 31.66 32.86
N THR A 560 32.14 31.30 33.92
CA THR A 560 32.73 30.85 35.18
C THR A 560 32.93 29.33 35.20
N ASN A 561 33.80 28.79 36.07
CA ASN A 561 34.04 27.33 36.14
C ASN A 561 32.81 26.51 36.60
N SER A 562 31.77 27.20 37.05
CA SER A 562 30.46 26.66 37.47
C SER A 562 29.39 26.71 36.37
N GLY A 563 29.78 27.01 35.12
CA GLY A 563 28.92 26.83 33.93
C GLY A 563 27.94 27.96 33.61
N ARG A 564 28.06 29.14 34.25
CA ARG A 564 27.22 30.31 33.97
C ARG A 564 27.79 31.16 32.83
N ILE A 565 26.92 31.81 32.04
CA ILE A 565 27.28 32.64 30.89
C ILE A 565 26.54 33.99 30.94
N GLY A 566 27.25 35.14 30.90
CA GLY A 566 26.61 36.46 30.80
C GLY A 566 27.57 37.67 30.72
N ILE A 567 27.05 38.88 30.50
CA ILE A 567 27.83 40.14 30.31
C ILE A 567 27.42 41.17 31.39
N GLY A 568 28.38 41.71 32.15
CA GLY A 568 28.12 42.71 33.20
C GLY A 568 29.28 42.94 34.15
N VAL A 569 29.21 43.99 34.98
CA VAL A 569 30.38 44.62 35.61
C VAL A 569 30.71 44.13 37.03
N VAL A 570 29.80 43.42 37.71
CA VAL A 570 30.03 42.77 39.03
C VAL A 570 29.23 41.46 39.21
N ALA A 571 28.20 41.23 38.40
CA ALA A 571 27.55 39.95 38.11
C ALA A 571 26.72 40.14 36.82
N PRO A 572 26.52 39.11 35.98
CA PRO A 572 25.82 39.24 34.70
C PRO A 572 24.42 39.86 34.87
N ALA A 573 24.14 40.95 34.14
CA ALA A 573 22.86 41.67 34.23
C ALA A 573 21.67 40.87 33.65
N VAL A 574 21.93 39.79 32.91
CA VAL A 574 20.99 38.70 32.60
C VAL A 574 21.80 37.40 32.60
N ALA A 575 21.44 36.43 33.45
CA ALA A 575 22.11 35.14 33.54
C ALA A 575 21.09 34.02 33.57
N LEU A 576 21.37 32.93 32.86
CA LEU A 576 20.62 31.69 32.95
C LEU A 576 21.29 30.81 34.02
N ASP A 577 20.62 30.56 35.14
CA ASP A 577 21.13 29.74 36.24
C ASP A 577 20.55 28.31 36.15
N VAL A 578 21.42 27.29 36.07
CA VAL A 578 20.99 25.88 35.82
C VAL A 578 21.39 24.93 36.96
N LEU A 579 22.22 25.32 37.92
CA LEU A 579 22.62 24.40 39.01
C LEU A 579 22.68 25.13 40.35
N GLY A 580 21.60 25.00 41.13
CA GLY A 580 21.47 25.50 42.49
C GLY A 580 22.12 24.57 43.50
N THR A 581 22.79 25.14 44.50
CA THR A 581 23.27 24.39 45.67
C THR A 581 23.17 25.26 46.92
N GLY A 582 22.06 25.14 47.67
CA GLY A 582 21.93 25.76 49.00
C GLY A 582 20.51 26.08 49.51
N PHE A 583 19.53 25.18 49.32
CA PHE A 583 18.26 24.96 50.05
C PHE A 583 17.57 26.14 50.81
N ASN A 584 16.49 26.69 50.22
CA ASN A 584 15.11 26.70 50.77
C ASN A 584 14.14 27.36 49.75
N SER A 585 13.68 26.54 48.81
CA SER A 585 12.33 26.48 48.20
C SER A 585 11.45 27.75 48.28
N SER A 586 10.98 28.43 47.22
CA SER A 586 10.70 28.01 45.83
C SER A 586 10.23 29.21 44.96
N SER A 587 11.11 30.09 44.44
CA SER A 587 10.73 31.03 43.35
C SER A 587 11.94 31.54 42.53
N GLN A 588 11.89 31.38 41.20
CA GLN A 588 12.77 32.01 40.21
C GLN A 588 12.14 33.30 39.65
N TYR A 589 12.88 34.40 39.53
CA TYR A 589 12.39 35.68 39.01
C TYR A 589 12.97 36.01 37.63
N PHE A 590 12.11 36.40 36.68
CA PHE A 590 12.49 37.05 35.42
C PHE A 590 11.96 38.48 35.41
N THR A 591 12.83 39.50 35.47
CA THR A 591 12.43 40.92 35.41
C THR A 591 13.13 41.68 34.28
N ARG A 592 12.40 42.64 33.68
CA ARG A 592 12.93 43.77 32.91
C ARG A 592 12.83 44.99 33.81
N GLN A 593 13.90 45.78 33.98
CA GLN A 593 13.88 46.89 34.93
C GLN A 593 14.40 48.19 34.30
N SER A 594 13.52 49.17 34.06
CA SER A 594 13.84 50.62 34.20
C SER A 594 12.66 51.59 33.98
N ASP A 595 11.50 51.44 34.63
CA ASP A 595 10.49 52.51 34.70
C ASP A 595 9.66 52.34 35.98
N ASN A 596 9.53 53.41 36.79
CA ASN A 596 8.96 53.45 38.15
C ASN A 596 7.44 53.09 38.25
N SER A 597 7.05 51.87 37.92
CA SER A 597 5.77 51.30 38.35
C SER A 597 5.98 49.89 38.90
N SER A 598 5.51 49.66 40.12
CA SER A 598 5.87 48.55 41.02
C SER A 598 5.30 47.17 40.64
N ALA A 599 5.39 46.75 39.38
CA ALA A 599 4.92 45.44 38.92
C ALA A 599 5.99 44.70 38.09
N PRO A 600 6.41 43.48 38.49
CA PRO A 600 7.25 42.62 37.65
C PRO A 600 6.42 41.87 36.60
N ALA A 601 7.03 41.54 35.46
CA ALA A 601 6.37 40.89 34.32
C ALA A 601 5.95 39.43 34.58
N LEU A 602 6.58 38.77 35.55
CA LEU A 602 6.09 37.51 36.12
C LEU A 602 6.51 37.43 37.59
N LEU A 603 5.54 37.09 38.42
CA LEU A 603 5.67 37.15 39.86
C LEU A 603 5.19 35.83 40.48
N LEU A 604 6.13 34.99 40.93
CA LEU A 604 5.82 33.84 41.77
C LEU A 604 6.14 34.22 43.22
N ARG A 605 5.12 34.58 44.00
CA ARG A 605 5.26 34.86 45.45
C ARG A 605 4.62 33.73 46.25
N LYS A 606 5.27 33.28 47.33
CA LYS A 606 4.53 32.82 48.53
C LYS A 606 4.27 34.07 49.36
N SER A 607 3.00 34.45 49.51
CA SER A 607 2.61 35.60 50.34
C SER A 607 2.87 35.25 51.81
N ARG A 608 3.61 36.10 52.54
CA ARG A 608 3.55 36.14 54.01
C ARG A 608 3.16 37.55 54.42
N GLY A 609 1.87 37.75 54.67
CA GLY A 609 1.37 38.88 55.44
C GLY A 609 1.52 38.55 56.92
N ALA A 610 2.09 39.46 57.69
CA ALA A 610 2.27 39.32 59.13
C ALA A 610 0.91 39.45 59.84
N ASP A 611 0.43 38.39 60.49
CA ASP A 611 -0.33 38.53 61.74
C ASP A 611 -0.18 37.28 62.61
N THR A 612 -0.09 37.50 63.91
CA THR A 612 0.31 36.53 64.92
C THR A 612 -0.92 35.93 65.60
N ALA A 613 -1.53 34.90 65.01
CA ALA A 613 -2.41 33.98 65.74
C ALA A 613 -2.73 32.75 64.89
N VAL A 614 -2.33 31.60 65.44
CA VAL A 614 -2.83 30.23 65.29
C VAL A 614 -3.64 29.87 64.04
N GLU A 615 -3.18 28.75 63.44
CA GLU A 615 -3.76 27.93 62.37
C GLU A 615 -3.09 28.12 61.00
N ASP A 616 -2.66 26.97 60.50
CA ASP A 616 -1.79 26.68 59.37
C ASP A 616 -2.50 27.04 58.06
N GLU A 617 -1.93 27.96 57.28
CA GLU A 617 -2.39 28.28 55.92
C GLU A 617 -1.22 28.20 54.93
N ASP A 618 -0.93 27.01 54.42
CA ASP A 618 0.13 26.78 53.44
C ASP A 618 -0.31 27.06 51.99
N TYR A 619 -0.41 28.33 51.59
CA TYR A 619 -0.77 28.70 50.22
C TYR A 619 0.35 28.40 49.19
N CYS A 620 0.11 27.50 48.23
CA CYS A 620 0.90 27.42 47.00
C CYS A 620 0.52 28.53 46.02
N GLY A 621 1.26 29.65 46.09
CA GLY A 621 1.44 30.71 45.08
C GLY A 621 0.30 30.99 44.08
N SER A 622 -0.33 32.16 44.21
CA SER A 622 -1.28 32.68 43.21
C SER A 622 -0.57 33.27 41.97
N TYR A 623 -1.17 33.07 40.79
CA TYR A 623 -0.73 33.65 39.53
C TYR A 623 -1.67 34.80 39.14
N ALA A 624 -1.24 36.05 39.34
CA ALA A 624 -2.03 37.22 38.97
C ALA A 624 -1.54 37.82 37.64
N GLY A 625 -2.33 37.68 36.57
CA GLY A 625 -2.09 38.34 35.29
C GLY A 625 -2.94 39.61 35.16
N TYR A 626 -2.29 40.78 35.05
CA TYR A 626 -2.99 42.06 34.88
C TYR A 626 -3.14 42.39 33.40
N PHE A 627 -4.38 42.53 32.91
CA PHE A 627 -4.66 43.09 31.59
C PHE A 627 -5.02 44.57 31.76
N LEU A 628 -4.09 45.48 31.46
CA LEU A 628 -4.39 46.91 31.39
C LEU A 628 -4.96 47.22 30.01
N ASN A 629 -6.23 47.63 29.95
CA ASN A 629 -6.80 48.27 28.76
C ASN A 629 -6.91 49.78 29.02
N ASP A 630 -6.35 50.53 28.07
CA ASP A 630 -6.30 51.98 27.93
C ASP A 630 -5.58 52.81 29.03
N GLY A 631 -4.74 53.73 28.57
CA GLY A 631 -3.76 54.47 29.37
C GLY A 631 -4.32 55.59 30.25
N THR A 632 -5.33 55.32 31.08
CA THR A 632 -5.79 56.26 32.10
C THR A 632 -5.69 55.64 33.50
N PRO A 633 -5.01 56.26 34.49
CA PRO A 633 -4.94 55.71 35.83
C PRO A 633 -6.30 55.81 36.52
N LYS A 634 -7.13 54.77 36.39
CA LYS A 634 -8.31 54.58 37.22
C LYS A 634 -7.94 53.80 38.48
N THR A 635 -8.42 54.29 39.61
CA THR A 635 -8.21 53.78 40.96
C THR A 635 -8.67 52.31 41.08
N TRP A 636 -7.71 51.39 41.18
CA TRP A 636 -7.68 50.13 41.96
C TRP A 636 -8.89 49.16 41.96
N GLU A 637 -9.91 49.33 41.12
CA GLU A 637 -11.12 48.50 41.20
C GLU A 637 -11.35 47.57 40.00
N HIS A 638 -10.41 47.36 39.09
CA HIS A 638 -10.60 46.36 38.02
C HIS A 638 -9.32 45.56 37.78
N ALA A 639 -9.18 44.46 38.50
CA ALA A 639 -8.18 43.44 38.22
C ALA A 639 -8.80 42.06 38.46
N ALA A 640 -8.90 41.26 37.40
CA ALA A 640 -9.27 39.86 37.51
C ALA A 640 -8.14 39.08 38.19
N LEU A 641 -8.35 38.76 39.47
CA LEU A 641 -7.45 37.91 40.23
C LEU A 641 -7.79 36.45 39.93
N ILE A 642 -6.82 35.70 39.41
CA ILE A 642 -6.84 34.23 39.40
C ILE A 642 -6.10 33.78 40.66
N ASP A 643 -6.87 33.47 41.70
CA ASP A 643 -6.33 32.86 42.91
C ASP A 643 -6.41 31.34 42.74
N VAL A 644 -5.26 30.65 42.83
CA VAL A 644 -5.19 29.21 43.04
C VAL A 644 -4.84 29.01 44.50
N ILE A 645 -5.77 28.44 45.25
CA ILE A 645 -5.58 28.09 46.67
C ILE A 645 -5.41 26.59 46.73
N ILE A 646 -4.34 26.12 47.36
CA ILE A 646 -4.14 24.71 47.71
C ILE A 646 -3.87 24.74 49.20
N GLU A 647 -4.83 24.29 50.00
CA GLU A 647 -4.67 24.07 51.44
C GLU A 647 -4.13 22.63 51.62
N ASP A 648 -2.97 22.49 52.25
CA ASP A 648 -2.37 21.19 52.59
C ASP A 648 -3.00 20.66 53.90
N ALA A 649 -3.38 19.39 53.93
CA ALA A 649 -3.95 18.74 55.11
C ALA A 649 -2.82 18.10 55.92
N SER A 650 -2.17 18.88 56.79
CA SER A 650 -0.96 18.40 57.47
C SER A 650 -1.19 17.55 58.73
N ASP A 651 -2.43 17.41 59.24
CA ASP A 651 -2.72 16.60 60.44
C ASP A 651 -4.02 15.75 60.41
N GLY A 652 -4.66 15.61 59.24
CA GLY A 652 -5.60 14.52 58.98
C GLY A 652 -7.04 14.69 59.48
N ALA A 653 -7.50 15.92 59.73
CA ALA A 653 -8.91 16.19 60.07
C ALA A 653 -9.63 17.23 59.20
N GLU A 654 -8.92 18.07 58.42
CA GLU A 654 -9.55 18.97 57.44
C GLU A 654 -9.31 18.57 55.97
N THR A 655 -10.28 18.93 55.13
CA THR A 655 -10.43 18.47 53.75
C THR A 655 -9.63 19.34 52.78
N GLY A 656 -8.69 18.72 52.06
CA GLY A 656 -7.87 19.41 51.05
C GLY A 656 -8.74 20.11 50.01
N ARG A 657 -8.54 21.42 49.86
CA ARG A 657 -9.31 22.28 48.94
C ARG A 657 -8.38 22.85 47.89
N MET A 658 -8.68 22.55 46.63
CA MET A 658 -8.16 23.32 45.49
C MET A 658 -9.27 24.20 44.91
N GLU A 659 -9.08 25.52 44.95
CA GLU A 659 -10.05 26.48 44.40
C GLU A 659 -9.40 27.43 43.41
N ILE A 660 -10.01 27.56 42.23
CA ILE A 660 -9.67 28.57 41.22
C ILE A 660 -10.79 29.60 41.19
N ARG A 661 -10.51 30.84 41.64
CA ARG A 661 -11.48 31.95 41.58
C ARG A 661 -11.11 32.93 40.47
N ILE A 662 -12.10 33.39 39.73
CA ILE A 662 -11.99 34.59 38.87
C ILE A 662 -12.91 35.65 39.45
N ARG A 663 -12.35 36.77 39.94
CA ARG A 663 -13.14 37.88 40.49
C ARG A 663 -13.19 39.03 39.49
N ASP A 664 -14.36 39.56 39.20
CA ASP A 664 -14.49 40.89 38.59
C ASP A 664 -15.19 41.82 39.59
N ALA A 665 -14.86 43.10 39.59
CA ALA A 665 -15.36 44.01 40.63
C ALA A 665 -16.86 44.21 40.49
N GLY A 666 -17.60 43.86 41.56
CA GLY A 666 -19.04 43.99 41.63
C GLY A 666 -19.84 42.76 41.22
N ALA A 667 -19.20 41.63 40.87
CA ALA A 667 -19.89 40.37 40.55
C ALA A 667 -19.27 39.16 41.26
N THR A 668 -20.13 38.21 41.65
CA THR A 668 -19.81 37.02 42.43
C THR A 668 -19.00 35.98 41.63
N ASN A 669 -17.97 35.46 42.30
CA ASN A 669 -16.90 34.61 41.77
C ASN A 669 -17.39 33.31 41.10
N VAL A 670 -16.88 32.98 39.91
CA VAL A 670 -16.87 31.58 39.44
C VAL A 670 -15.74 30.87 40.17
N ALA A 671 -16.08 29.86 40.96
CA ALA A 671 -15.15 29.04 41.70
C ALA A 671 -15.27 27.58 41.22
N PHE A 672 -14.20 27.06 40.61
CA PHE A 672 -14.06 25.62 40.41
C PHE A 672 -13.39 25.05 41.66
N LYS A 673 -14.08 24.16 42.37
CA LYS A 673 -13.64 23.63 43.67
C LYS A 673 -13.48 22.12 43.59
N PHE A 674 -12.29 21.64 43.92
CA PHE A 674 -12.04 20.24 44.25
C PHE A 674 -11.95 20.17 45.77
N MET A 675 -12.86 19.44 46.41
CA MET A 675 -12.86 19.19 47.85
C MET A 675 -12.68 17.68 48.05
N SER A 676 -11.85 17.28 49.00
CA SER A 676 -11.71 15.88 49.38
C SER A 676 -12.09 15.68 50.85
N ASP A 677 -13.23 15.07 51.11
CA ASP A 677 -13.68 14.63 52.45
C ASP A 677 -12.73 13.60 53.09
N GLY A 678 -11.81 13.04 52.30
CA GLY A 678 -10.77 12.09 52.67
C GLY A 678 -9.74 11.96 51.54
N GLU A 679 -8.58 11.42 51.87
CA GLU A 679 -7.37 11.29 51.05
C GLU A 679 -7.62 10.65 49.67
N PHE A 680 -7.40 11.41 48.59
CA PHE A 680 -7.52 10.94 47.19
C PHE A 680 -6.36 9.99 46.84
N TRP A 681 -6.44 8.75 47.33
CA TRP A 681 -5.61 7.65 46.89
C TRP A 681 -6.46 6.63 46.15
N ALA A 682 -6.30 6.62 44.82
CA ALA A 682 -6.71 5.53 43.97
C ALA A 682 -5.85 4.29 44.26
N ASP A 683 -6.08 3.62 45.40
CA ASP A 683 -5.60 2.26 45.60
C ASP A 683 -6.70 1.37 46.22
N THR A 684 -7.27 0.56 45.33
CA THR A 684 -7.94 -0.74 45.51
C THR A 684 -9.05 -0.99 46.54
N ASN A 685 -9.53 -0.02 47.34
CA ASN A 685 -10.80 -0.15 48.07
C ASN A 685 -11.57 1.17 48.06
N VAL A 686 -12.44 1.36 47.06
CA VAL A 686 -13.24 2.59 46.88
C VAL A 686 -14.25 2.72 48.02
N LEU A 687 -14.07 3.74 48.85
CA LEU A 687 -15.03 4.18 49.84
C LEU A 687 -16.16 4.96 49.15
N VAL A 688 -17.39 4.64 49.55
CA VAL A 688 -18.63 5.25 49.08
C VAL A 688 -18.76 6.60 49.80
N ASP A 689 -18.39 7.72 49.17
CA ASP A 689 -18.84 9.11 49.48
C ASP A 689 -18.06 10.24 48.76
N GLU A 690 -17.04 9.96 47.91
CA GLU A 690 -16.31 11.01 47.16
C GLU A 690 -17.04 11.48 45.88
N PHE A 691 -17.24 12.80 45.70
CA PHE A 691 -17.90 13.36 44.52
C PHE A 691 -17.31 14.70 44.02
N VAL A 692 -17.35 14.92 42.71
CA VAL A 692 -17.08 16.24 42.10
C VAL A 692 -18.38 17.05 42.07
N GLN A 693 -18.45 18.18 42.78
CA GLN A 693 -19.63 19.03 42.82
C GLN A 693 -19.48 20.28 41.95
N VAL A 694 -20.44 20.50 41.06
CA VAL A 694 -20.58 21.74 40.28
C VAL A 694 -21.85 22.45 40.74
N THR A 695 -21.70 23.67 41.28
CA THR A 695 -22.84 24.49 41.77
C THR A 695 -23.00 25.71 40.88
N GLU A 696 -24.13 25.83 40.22
CA GLU A 696 -24.52 27.03 39.49
C GLU A 696 -25.12 28.04 40.48
N MET A 697 -24.47 29.19 40.67
CA MET A 697 -25.04 30.24 41.51
C MET A 697 -26.01 31.12 40.73
N THR A 698 -27.25 31.18 41.22
CA THR A 698 -28.26 32.14 40.78
C THR A 698 -27.90 33.56 41.22
N ALA A 699 -28.19 34.54 40.37
CA ALA A 699 -28.02 35.96 40.67
C ALA A 699 -28.80 36.39 41.94
N PRO A 700 -28.38 37.45 42.66
CA PRO A 700 -29.08 37.90 43.87
C PRO A 700 -30.57 38.14 43.60
N GLY A 701 -31.44 37.33 44.22
CA GLY A 701 -32.90 37.40 44.07
C GLY A 701 -33.54 36.35 43.16
N ALA A 702 -32.75 35.51 42.49
CA ALA A 702 -33.25 34.29 41.84
C ALA A 702 -33.14 33.11 42.83
N GLY A 703 -34.11 32.18 42.78
CA GLY A 703 -34.25 31.06 43.73
C GLY A 703 -33.01 30.17 43.86
N ALA A 704 -33.05 29.23 44.82
CA ALA A 704 -31.90 28.41 45.27
C ALA A 704 -31.00 27.90 44.12
N ALA A 705 -29.68 28.03 44.33
CA ALA A 705 -28.63 27.60 43.40
C ALA A 705 -28.73 26.11 43.07
N ASN A 706 -28.60 25.75 41.78
CA ASN A 706 -28.67 24.37 41.29
C ASN A 706 -27.31 23.68 41.42
N THR A 707 -27.30 22.50 42.06
CA THR A 707 -26.11 21.74 42.39
C THR A 707 -26.13 20.38 41.69
N ALA A 708 -25.04 20.02 41.03
CA ALA A 708 -24.83 18.68 40.47
C ALA A 708 -23.61 18.01 41.13
N ARG A 709 -23.73 16.74 41.53
CA ARG A 709 -22.66 15.94 42.14
C ARG A 709 -22.36 14.71 41.29
N MET A 710 -21.09 14.48 40.94
CA MET A 710 -20.65 13.31 40.17
C MET A 710 -19.91 12.32 41.08
N TYR A 711 -20.34 11.06 41.14
CA TYR A 711 -19.65 9.99 41.87
C TYR A 711 -19.60 8.70 41.06
N ALA A 712 -18.67 7.81 41.40
CA ALA A 712 -18.60 6.46 40.86
C ALA A 712 -19.32 5.48 41.79
N ASP A 713 -20.25 4.67 41.27
CA ASP A 713 -20.91 3.61 42.04
C ASP A 713 -20.08 2.33 41.94
N VAL A 714 -19.56 1.86 43.07
CA VAL A 714 -18.58 0.78 43.13
C VAL A 714 -19.07 -0.34 44.04
N ASN A 715 -19.72 -1.35 43.46
CA ASN A 715 -19.94 -2.66 44.11
C ASN A 715 -18.69 -3.55 43.99
N GLY A 716 -17.54 -3.02 44.39
CA GLY A 716 -16.24 -3.71 44.33
C GLY A 716 -15.50 -3.65 42.98
N VAL A 717 -16.10 -3.09 41.92
CA VAL A 717 -15.45 -2.71 40.65
C VAL A 717 -16.18 -1.48 40.10
N LEU A 718 -15.46 -0.54 39.49
CA LEU A 718 -16.00 0.74 39.02
C LEU A 718 -16.89 0.52 37.78
N THR A 719 -18.17 0.20 37.97
CA THR A 719 -19.05 -0.19 36.86
C THR A 719 -19.86 0.95 36.25
N THR A 720 -20.09 2.04 37.01
CA THR A 720 -21.03 3.09 36.58
C THR A 720 -20.62 4.47 37.12
N ALA A 721 -20.53 5.49 36.25
CA ALA A 721 -20.28 6.88 36.63
C ALA A 721 -21.57 7.71 36.52
N ASN A 722 -22.05 8.24 37.64
CA ASN A 722 -23.35 8.90 37.75
C ASN A 722 -23.20 10.38 38.15
N MET A 723 -24.08 11.23 37.64
CA MET A 723 -24.24 12.62 38.06
C MET A 723 -25.64 12.83 38.62
N VAL A 724 -25.74 13.32 39.85
CA VAL A 724 -27.01 13.59 40.52
C VAL A 724 -27.25 15.10 40.54
N PHE A 725 -28.36 15.52 39.94
CA PHE A 725 -28.84 16.90 40.00
C PHE A 725 -29.68 17.12 41.26
N GLN A 726 -29.80 18.37 41.70
CA GLN A 726 -30.44 18.73 42.97
C GLN A 726 -31.94 18.40 43.05
N ASP A 727 -32.61 18.20 41.92
CA ASP A 727 -33.99 17.71 41.86
C ASP A 727 -34.11 16.20 42.08
N GLY A 728 -32.98 15.52 42.31
CA GLY A 728 -32.86 14.07 42.53
C GLY A 728 -32.73 13.26 41.24
N THR A 729 -32.72 13.91 40.08
CA THR A 729 -32.54 13.22 38.80
C THR A 729 -31.09 12.77 38.67
N VAL A 730 -30.89 11.49 38.35
CA VAL A 730 -29.56 10.89 38.17
C VAL A 730 -29.35 10.65 36.68
N ASP A 731 -28.25 11.17 36.14
CA ASP A 731 -27.85 10.98 34.75
C ASP A 731 -26.52 10.21 34.70
N THR A 732 -26.53 9.08 34.00
CA THR A 732 -25.39 8.14 33.97
C THR A 732 -24.52 8.44 32.76
N PHE A 733 -23.30 8.89 32.99
CA PHE A 733 -22.37 9.33 31.92
C PHE A 733 -21.66 8.16 31.24
N ALA A 734 -21.40 7.08 31.96
CA ALA A 734 -20.78 5.89 31.41
C ALA A 734 -21.12 4.66 32.28
N THR A 735 -21.38 3.54 31.61
CA THR A 735 -21.45 2.20 32.21
C THR A 735 -20.44 1.34 31.46
N GLU A 736 -19.37 0.90 32.12
CA GLU A 736 -18.36 0.05 31.49
C GLU A 736 -18.79 -1.41 31.62
N ALA A 737 -19.17 -2.01 30.48
CA ALA A 737 -19.54 -3.42 30.38
C ALA A 737 -18.59 -4.15 29.43
N THR A 738 -17.27 -4.13 29.68
CA THR A 738 -16.33 -5.01 28.95
C THR A 738 -15.09 -5.41 29.80
N PRO A 739 -14.64 -6.68 29.77
CA PRO A 739 -13.45 -7.16 30.50
C PRO A 739 -12.11 -6.64 29.94
N LEU A 740 -11.09 -6.67 30.79
CA LEU A 740 -9.75 -6.06 30.63
C LEU A 740 -8.91 -6.50 29.41
N ASP A 741 -9.35 -7.49 28.63
CA ASP A 741 -8.60 -8.06 27.50
C ASP A 741 -9.29 -7.79 26.16
N SER A 742 -9.48 -6.51 25.81
CA SER A 742 -9.98 -6.14 24.48
C SER A 742 -8.82 -6.15 23.46
N PRO A 743 -8.91 -6.89 22.35
CA PRO A 743 -7.80 -7.15 21.40
C PRO A 743 -7.43 -5.95 20.50
N ILE A 744 -7.79 -4.73 20.90
CA ILE A 744 -7.68 -3.53 20.05
C ILE A 744 -6.26 -2.93 20.02
N LEU A 745 -5.38 -3.32 20.95
CA LEU A 745 -3.98 -2.86 21.03
C LEU A 745 -3.04 -4.06 21.24
N VAL A 746 -2.42 -4.55 20.16
CA VAL A 746 -1.56 -5.75 20.17
C VAL A 746 -0.08 -5.42 20.46
N GLN A 747 0.26 -4.14 20.66
CA GLN A 747 1.65 -3.71 20.85
C GLN A 747 2.03 -3.71 22.35
N PRO A 748 3.27 -4.11 22.71
CA PRO A 748 3.73 -4.13 24.10
C PRO A 748 3.68 -2.74 24.76
N SER A 749 3.47 -2.73 26.07
CA SER A 749 3.57 -1.51 26.89
C SER A 749 4.93 -0.82 26.70
N GLY A 750 4.92 0.50 26.49
CA GLY A 750 6.12 1.31 26.23
C GLY A 750 6.45 1.55 24.74
N THR A 751 5.61 1.06 23.82
CA THR A 751 5.78 1.32 22.38
C THR A 751 5.63 2.81 22.07
N VAL A 752 6.68 3.43 21.53
CA VAL A 752 6.64 4.84 21.11
C VAL A 752 5.93 4.94 19.77
N VAL A 753 4.80 5.63 19.75
CA VAL A 753 4.01 5.90 18.55
C VAL A 753 4.24 7.32 18.06
N ILE A 754 4.20 7.50 16.74
CA ILE A 754 4.31 8.82 16.11
C ILE A 754 2.89 9.36 15.92
N ARG A 755 2.54 10.37 16.71
CA ARG A 755 1.26 11.07 16.55
C ARG A 755 1.33 12.04 15.36
N LYS A 756 0.50 11.82 14.35
CA LYS A 756 0.40 12.65 13.15
C LYS A 756 -1.03 13.19 13.01
N MET A 757 -1.14 14.41 12.53
CA MET A 757 -2.40 14.96 12.05
C MET A 757 -2.40 14.82 10.52
N VAL A 758 -3.29 14.00 9.99
CA VAL A 758 -3.37 13.71 8.56
C VAL A 758 -4.68 14.21 8.00
N LYS A 759 -4.65 14.71 6.77
CA LYS A 759 -5.83 15.21 6.05
C LYS A 759 -6.08 14.36 4.81
N PRO A 760 -6.62 13.14 4.97
CA PRO A 760 -6.74 12.17 3.88
C PRO A 760 -7.69 12.65 2.78
N HIS A 761 -8.65 13.54 3.09
CA HIS A 761 -9.45 14.24 2.09
C HIS A 761 -9.92 15.63 2.58
N PRO A 762 -10.41 16.51 1.69
CA PRO A 762 -10.63 17.93 2.00
C PRO A 762 -11.56 18.24 3.18
N GLY A 763 -12.47 17.31 3.50
CA GLY A 763 -13.45 17.42 4.57
C GLY A 763 -13.12 16.59 5.82
N LEU A 764 -11.99 15.90 5.87
CA LEU A 764 -11.64 15.03 6.99
C LEU A 764 -10.25 15.33 7.52
N ILE A 765 -10.19 15.61 8.81
CA ILE A 765 -8.96 15.77 9.57
C ILE A 765 -8.91 14.62 10.57
N GLN A 766 -7.84 13.84 10.53
CA GLN A 766 -7.61 12.75 11.46
C GLN A 766 -6.39 13.02 12.33
N PHE A 767 -6.51 12.69 13.60
CA PHE A 767 -5.38 12.56 14.50
C PHE A 767 -5.09 11.06 14.65
N VAL A 768 -3.90 10.65 14.25
CA VAL A 768 -3.53 9.26 14.06
C VAL A 768 -2.25 8.98 14.83
N GLU A 769 -2.19 7.83 15.51
CA GLU A 769 -0.95 7.30 16.06
C GLU A 769 -0.41 6.25 15.12
N GLU A 770 0.75 6.51 14.56
CA GLU A 770 1.46 5.57 13.71
C GLU A 770 2.42 4.76 14.59
N PHE A 771 2.20 3.47 14.66
CA PHE A 771 3.08 2.53 15.34
C PHE A 771 4.37 2.33 14.53
N PRO A 772 5.47 1.87 15.16
CA PRO A 772 6.75 1.65 14.48
C PRO A 772 6.70 0.68 13.29
N ASP A 773 5.68 -0.19 13.23
CA ASP A 773 5.44 -1.13 12.13
C ASP A 773 4.67 -0.49 10.95
N GLY A 774 4.38 0.81 11.02
CA GLY A 774 3.65 1.57 10.00
C GLY A 774 2.12 1.46 10.11
N LYS A 775 1.59 0.68 11.07
CA LYS A 775 0.14 0.62 11.29
C LYS A 775 -0.33 1.90 11.96
N GLN A 776 -1.52 2.35 11.57
CA GLN A 776 -2.08 3.61 12.01
C GLN A 776 -3.36 3.37 12.82
N PHE A 777 -3.42 3.95 14.01
CA PHE A 777 -4.62 3.99 14.85
C PHE A 777 -5.19 5.40 14.85
N VAL A 778 -6.40 5.55 14.32
CA VAL A 778 -7.09 6.83 14.25
C VAL A 778 -7.71 7.12 15.61
N MET A 779 -7.07 8.01 16.38
CA MET A 779 -7.59 8.43 17.69
C MET A 779 -8.88 9.24 17.54
N ARG A 780 -8.96 10.08 16.51
CA ARG A 780 -10.11 10.95 16.28
C ARG A 780 -10.20 11.39 14.84
N SER A 781 -11.40 11.31 14.28
CA SER A 781 -11.78 11.89 13.00
C SER A 781 -12.68 13.10 13.24
N PHE A 782 -12.35 14.22 12.59
CA PHE A 782 -13.22 15.38 12.48
C PHE A 782 -13.62 15.51 11.01
N GLU A 783 -14.89 15.27 10.74
CA GLU A 783 -15.45 15.39 9.41
C GLU A 783 -16.29 16.66 9.31
N TYR A 784 -15.94 17.52 8.36
CA TYR A 784 -16.64 18.76 8.06
C TYR A 784 -16.81 18.85 6.54
N HIS A 785 -18.02 18.59 6.07
CA HIS A 785 -18.36 18.70 4.65
C HIS A 785 -18.77 20.13 4.30
N ASP A 786 -17.81 20.93 3.85
CA ASP A 786 -18.10 22.14 3.09
C ASP A 786 -18.17 21.77 1.60
N ALA A 787 -19.37 21.80 1.04
CA ALA A 787 -19.62 21.44 -0.36
C ALA A 787 -18.81 22.29 -1.35
N ALA A 788 -18.41 23.51 -0.98
CA ALA A 788 -17.58 24.38 -1.81
C ALA A 788 -16.10 23.95 -1.85
N LYS A 789 -15.60 23.31 -0.78
CA LYS A 789 -14.19 22.86 -0.69
C LYS A 789 -13.94 21.51 -1.37
N ILE A 790 -14.96 20.66 -1.46
CA ILE A 790 -14.92 19.37 -2.18
C ILE A 790 -14.81 19.60 -3.70
N ALA A 791 -15.47 20.64 -4.23
CA ALA A 791 -15.46 20.96 -5.66
C ALA A 791 -14.12 21.56 -6.15
N ALA A 792 -13.29 22.11 -5.26
CA ALA A 792 -12.10 22.87 -5.65
C ALA A 792 -10.78 22.07 -5.65
N ASN A 793 -10.78 20.82 -5.14
CA ASN A 793 -9.62 19.91 -5.07
C ASN A 793 -8.28 20.57 -4.66
N ALA A 794 -8.33 21.58 -3.80
CA ALA A 794 -7.15 22.35 -3.37
C ALA A 794 -6.73 21.93 -1.94
N GLY A 795 -5.53 21.37 -1.82
CA GLY A 795 -4.88 21.06 -0.54
C GLY A 795 -5.09 19.63 0.00
N CYS A 796 -5.04 18.61 -0.87
CA CYS A 796 -4.97 17.21 -0.49
C CYS A 796 -3.77 16.51 -1.17
N ASP A 797 -3.19 15.51 -0.50
CA ASP A 797 -2.04 14.75 -1.01
C ASP A 797 -2.44 13.61 -1.97
N SER A 798 -3.73 13.42 -2.26
CA SER A 798 -4.23 12.37 -3.17
C SER A 798 -5.64 12.68 -3.73
N PRO A 799 -6.01 12.14 -4.90
CA PRO A 799 -7.34 12.28 -5.48
C PRO A 799 -8.43 11.60 -4.63
N LEU A 800 -9.68 12.05 -4.78
CA LEU A 800 -10.83 11.48 -4.07
C LEU A 800 -10.94 9.95 -4.33
N PRO A 801 -11.28 9.13 -3.32
CA PRO A 801 -11.44 7.69 -3.47
C PRO A 801 -12.47 7.33 -4.56
N ALA A 802 -12.16 6.33 -5.39
CA ALA A 802 -13.04 5.86 -6.44
C ALA A 802 -14.35 5.30 -5.83
N GLY A 803 -15.49 5.88 -6.22
CA GLY A 803 -16.84 5.48 -5.76
C GLY A 803 -17.64 6.56 -5.01
N TRP A 804 -17.04 7.73 -4.74
CA TRP A 804 -17.74 8.83 -4.06
C TRP A 804 -18.41 9.78 -5.07
N GLU A 805 -19.74 9.75 -5.15
CA GLU A 805 -20.53 10.68 -5.98
C GLU A 805 -20.75 12.02 -5.26
N VAL A 806 -20.27 13.11 -5.86
CA VAL A 806 -20.54 14.47 -5.37
C VAL A 806 -21.89 14.94 -5.91
N THR A 807 -22.92 14.91 -5.06
CA THR A 807 -24.26 15.42 -5.41
C THR A 807 -24.43 16.88 -5.00
N THR A 808 -24.97 17.69 -5.90
CA THR A 808 -25.32 19.10 -5.61
C THR A 808 -26.50 19.17 -4.64
N LEU A 809 -26.66 20.30 -3.94
CA LEU A 809 -27.82 20.55 -3.06
C LEU A 809 -29.15 20.37 -3.83
N GLN A 810 -29.18 20.79 -5.10
CA GLN A 810 -30.29 20.57 -6.02
C GLN A 810 -30.59 19.07 -6.20
N GLN A 811 -29.58 18.27 -6.53
CA GLN A 811 -29.75 16.83 -6.73
C GLN A 811 -30.21 16.10 -5.45
N ARG A 812 -29.78 16.56 -4.27
CA ARG A 812 -30.25 15.99 -2.99
C ARG A 812 -31.72 16.32 -2.71
N VAL A 813 -32.12 17.56 -2.92
CA VAL A 813 -33.53 17.96 -2.76
C VAL A 813 -34.40 17.26 -3.79
N ASP A 814 -33.98 17.17 -5.05
CA ASP A 814 -34.72 16.47 -6.11
C ASP A 814 -34.94 15.00 -5.76
N LYS A 815 -33.93 14.32 -5.19
CA LYS A 815 -34.06 12.94 -4.71
C LYS A 815 -35.03 12.80 -3.53
N GLN A 816 -35.03 13.75 -2.59
CA GLN A 816 -35.98 13.75 -1.47
C GLN A 816 -37.42 14.03 -1.95
N LEU A 817 -37.58 14.92 -2.93
CA LEU A 817 -38.87 15.18 -3.56
C LEU A 817 -39.41 13.96 -4.29
N ASP A 818 -38.57 13.21 -5.01
CA ASP A 818 -38.96 11.98 -5.70
C ASP A 818 -39.44 10.89 -4.71
N ILE A 819 -38.77 10.75 -3.56
CA ILE A 819 -39.17 9.84 -2.49
C ILE A 819 -40.53 10.24 -1.91
N LEU A 820 -40.71 11.53 -1.60
CA LEU A 820 -41.95 12.06 -1.04
C LEU A 820 -43.11 11.94 -2.04
N ASP A 821 -42.88 12.25 -3.32
CA ASP A 821 -43.87 12.13 -4.39
C ASP A 821 -44.28 10.68 -4.65
N THR A 822 -43.32 9.76 -4.60
CA THR A 822 -43.60 8.32 -4.68
C THR A 822 -44.44 7.84 -3.50
N ARG A 823 -44.15 8.32 -2.28
CA ARG A 823 -44.91 7.98 -1.06
C ARG A 823 -46.34 8.53 -1.12
N ILE A 824 -46.50 9.80 -1.48
CA ILE A 824 -47.80 10.47 -1.65
C ILE A 824 -48.61 9.74 -2.73
N GLY A 825 -47.99 9.38 -3.87
CA GLY A 825 -48.66 8.63 -4.94
C GLY A 825 -49.15 7.25 -4.51
N LYS A 826 -48.42 6.53 -3.64
CA LYS A 826 -48.86 5.26 -3.06
C LYS A 826 -50.05 5.46 -2.11
N LEU A 827 -50.00 6.47 -1.24
CA LEU A 827 -51.09 6.78 -0.30
C LEU A 827 -52.36 7.24 -1.02
N LEU A 828 -52.24 8.04 -2.09
CA LEU A 828 -53.38 8.42 -2.94
C LEU A 828 -54.07 7.21 -3.58
N LYS A 829 -53.29 6.24 -4.07
CA LYS A 829 -53.84 4.96 -4.59
C LYS A 829 -54.51 4.14 -3.49
N SER A 830 -53.91 4.09 -2.30
CA SER A 830 -54.50 3.43 -1.13
C SER A 830 -55.82 4.09 -0.73
N LYS A 831 -55.85 5.42 -0.65
CA LYS A 831 -57.04 6.21 -0.34
C LYS A 831 -58.17 5.94 -1.34
N ALA A 832 -57.88 5.96 -2.64
CA ALA A 832 -58.85 5.64 -3.68
C ALA A 832 -59.39 4.20 -3.56
N GLY A 833 -58.54 3.26 -3.14
CA GLY A 833 -58.94 1.89 -2.84
C GLY A 833 -59.93 1.79 -1.67
N VAL A 834 -59.64 2.49 -0.57
CA VAL A 834 -60.51 2.52 0.62
C VAL A 834 -61.81 3.30 0.34
N GLU A 835 -61.76 4.39 -0.42
CA GLU A 835 -62.95 5.14 -0.87
C GLU A 835 -63.87 4.27 -1.74
N LYS A 836 -63.30 3.39 -2.59
CA LYS A 836 -64.07 2.42 -3.37
C LYS A 836 -64.69 1.34 -2.48
N GLN A 837 -63.98 0.88 -1.44
CA GLN A 837 -64.55 -0.04 -0.44
C GLN A 837 -65.69 0.63 0.34
N LEU A 838 -65.51 1.88 0.78
CA LEU A 838 -66.54 2.68 1.46
C LEU A 838 -67.82 2.78 0.60
N ALA A 839 -67.68 2.98 -0.71
CA ALA A 839 -68.82 3.06 -1.63
C ALA A 839 -69.55 1.71 -1.84
N GLN A 840 -68.91 0.58 -1.53
CA GLN A 840 -69.44 -0.77 -1.74
C GLN A 840 -69.97 -1.40 -0.43
N THR A 841 -69.54 -0.91 0.73
CA THR A 841 -69.95 -1.43 2.05
C THR A 841 -71.36 -0.99 2.40
N THR A 842 -72.23 -1.95 2.78
CA THR A 842 -73.63 -1.69 3.17
C THR A 842 -73.87 -1.74 4.69
N GLU A 843 -72.90 -2.23 5.47
CA GLU A 843 -72.97 -2.31 6.94
C GLU A 843 -72.44 -1.01 7.59
N ASP A 844 -73.18 -0.48 8.56
CA ASP A 844 -72.88 0.81 9.19
C ASP A 844 -71.52 0.84 9.93
N GLU A 845 -71.15 -0.25 10.61
CA GLU A 845 -69.83 -0.36 11.26
C GLU A 845 -68.68 -0.40 10.25
N GLY A 846 -68.85 -1.12 9.13
CA GLY A 846 -67.86 -1.20 8.06
C GLY A 846 -67.67 0.13 7.31
N LYS A 847 -68.75 0.92 7.16
CA LYS A 847 -68.67 2.29 6.62
C LYS A 847 -67.89 3.21 7.55
N LEU A 848 -68.21 3.21 8.85
CA LEU A 848 -67.53 4.08 9.83
C LEU A 848 -66.02 3.77 9.91
N LEU A 849 -65.64 2.50 9.81
CA LEU A 849 -64.23 2.09 9.81
C LEU A 849 -63.50 2.56 8.54
N SER A 850 -64.15 2.42 7.38
CA SER A 850 -63.59 2.86 6.10
C SER A 850 -63.48 4.39 6.03
N GLU A 851 -64.46 5.14 6.56
CA GLU A 851 -64.40 6.61 6.68
C GLU A 851 -63.22 7.07 7.55
N LYS A 852 -63.01 6.42 8.71
CA LYS A 852 -61.85 6.71 9.57
C LYS A 852 -60.53 6.47 8.85
N GLN A 853 -60.43 5.38 8.10
CA GLN A 853 -59.23 5.05 7.32
C GLN A 853 -58.97 6.08 6.21
N VAL A 854 -60.01 6.55 5.51
CA VAL A 854 -59.87 7.61 4.48
C VAL A 854 -59.38 8.92 5.10
N ILE A 855 -59.89 9.29 6.28
CA ILE A 855 -59.46 10.50 7.01
C ILE A 855 -58.00 10.37 7.44
N GLN A 856 -57.62 9.24 8.05
CA GLN A 856 -56.25 9.01 8.52
C GLN A 856 -55.23 9.03 7.38
N ILE A 857 -55.53 8.40 6.25
CA ILE A 857 -54.68 8.46 5.06
C ILE A 857 -54.62 9.88 4.49
N GLY A 858 -55.73 10.64 4.56
CA GLY A 858 -55.77 12.05 4.16
C GLY A 858 -54.87 12.95 5.01
N GLU A 859 -54.84 12.75 6.33
CA GLU A 859 -53.97 13.48 7.25
C GLU A 859 -52.48 13.19 6.98
N GLU A 860 -52.13 11.91 6.75
CA GLU A 860 -50.75 11.52 6.42
C GLU A 860 -50.27 12.13 5.10
N ILE A 861 -51.15 12.20 4.09
CA ILE A 861 -50.84 12.89 2.82
C ILE A 861 -50.57 14.38 3.06
N ALA A 862 -51.38 15.06 3.85
CA ALA A 862 -51.20 16.49 4.15
C ALA A 862 -49.89 16.78 4.91
N GLU A 863 -49.48 15.88 5.82
CA GLU A 863 -48.20 15.99 6.52
C GLU A 863 -47.01 15.85 5.55
N LEU A 864 -47.08 14.89 4.62
CA LEU A 864 -46.03 14.66 3.62
C LEU A 864 -45.95 15.82 2.61
N GLU A 865 -47.07 16.42 2.23
CA GLU A 865 -47.08 17.63 1.40
C GLU A 865 -46.43 18.82 2.11
N ASN A 866 -46.65 18.99 3.42
CA ASN A 866 -45.95 20.01 4.21
C ASN A 866 -44.45 19.76 4.29
N LYS A 867 -44.02 18.49 4.43
CA LYS A 867 -42.59 18.12 4.36
C LYS A 867 -41.99 18.43 2.99
N LYS A 868 -42.73 18.16 1.90
CA LYS A 868 -42.32 18.52 0.53
C LYS A 868 -42.09 20.03 0.38
N GLN A 869 -42.98 20.86 0.94
CA GLN A 869 -42.82 22.32 0.94
C GLN A 869 -41.67 22.80 1.82
N LEU A 870 -41.28 22.05 2.85
CA LEU A 870 -40.10 22.35 3.67
C LEU A 870 -38.81 22.07 2.90
N GLU A 871 -38.72 20.95 2.19
CA GLU A 871 -37.55 20.62 1.35
C GLU A 871 -37.36 21.61 0.20
N LEU A 872 -38.45 22.04 -0.44
CA LEU A 872 -38.40 23.09 -1.47
C LEU A 872 -37.92 24.44 -0.91
N ARG A 873 -38.23 24.76 0.35
CA ARG A 873 -37.73 25.98 1.03
C ARG A 873 -36.26 25.89 1.44
N ARG A 874 -35.74 24.70 1.69
CA ARG A 874 -34.28 24.53 1.93
C ARG A 874 -33.48 24.90 0.69
N LEU A 875 -34.03 24.62 -0.49
CA LEU A 875 -33.44 25.02 -1.77
C LEU A 875 -33.34 26.54 -1.95
N SER A 876 -34.34 27.31 -1.46
CA SER A 876 -34.34 28.77 -1.56
C SER A 876 -33.50 29.48 -0.49
N ASN A 877 -33.28 28.83 0.66
CA ASN A 877 -32.57 29.43 1.79
C ASN A 877 -31.06 29.15 1.80
N GLY A 878 -30.56 28.25 0.94
CA GLY A 878 -29.13 27.99 0.76
C GLY A 878 -28.43 27.35 1.97
N THR A 879 -29.20 26.81 2.92
CA THR A 879 -28.72 26.08 4.11
C THR A 879 -29.01 24.60 4.00
#